data_AF-A0A4V0HZG5-F1
#
_entry.id   AF-A0A4V0HZG5-F1
#
_cell.length_a   1.000
_cell.length_b   1.000
_cell.length_c   1.000
_cell.angle_alpha   90.00
_cell.angle_beta   90.00
_cell.angle_gamma   90.00
#
_symmetry.space_group_name_H-M   'P 1'
#
loop_
_entity.id
_entity.type
_entity.pdbx_description
1 polymer ?
#
loop_
_entity_poly.entity_id
_entity_poly.type
_entity_poly.pdbx_seq_one_letter_code
_entity_poly.pdbx_strand_id
1 'polypeptide(L)'
;MPDIDFASAFQALTGNAPFPWQRALYERFLADRPDNIPASCNLPTGLGKTSVIAVWLVALANRPAKVPRRLVYVVNRRTVVDQTTTEVEKYRDALTLETPLANALWELCALRPEKPDPKKDRPLAISTLRGQYADNREWSADPARPAVICGTVDMIGSRLLFSGYGCGFKTRPLHAGLLGQDALLVHDEAHLEPAFQDLLLAIEKEQKREPAPLGEKMRLKVMELTATSRAGGEVFPNEEEQKANEAHPEVQKRVRATKHIHLHPQEKKLADDIVEFATAEEMKGKAVVVFVREVKEVEAIISKLPKNSSEQLTGTLRGFERDGLVKRPIFQRFLPESNRDKSVDPQQGTVYLVCTSAGEVGVNISADHLVCDLSTFDSMAQRFGRVNRFGTCDRSKIHVIHPPASELPSDEDEAAEKKKEKPNALVFFNAARRRTLELLRSLNGSASPAALGDLNPPERQAAFAPQRTILPVSDILFDAWALTTVRDKLPGRPHVEPYLHGLPPAWETPEVHIGWREEVGRVTGPLLETYSAKDLLEAFPLKSHELLGDNINRVYDRLKKLKADTSTPVWVVDDDDSVNVTTLGDLIAAGRDALAFKRVLLPPIAGGLTNGFLDPTSEIANDVSDQWRNEKGEQRRVRAWDENKEAVPGNMRLILTIDTDPDAEDRDEPTGSRFWHWYELRAGGDGEGVKNSKLPVLWQVHTDDVVRNTKAIVEKLKQPLGELGTALEIAAECHDLGKKRGVFQKVLGNAKYADGLILAKSGQKGGRVEERYRHEFGSLADASGHPNWNAERAEFVLHLIATHHGRGRPHFPADEAFDPESSAGDERAVAAAVPRRFARLQREYGRWGLAYLESLLRAADYAASANPSKFYTGEPVDKPTPTSTKRTAGTVPTPVAPTPTIAVKVDPTNPGQFFACCGLLELADRLWPGAEGWFTDGEFKIKCEGTLDTLLDQLASCRLTNTMSAEQFARLDLLSEMKGAVRAKTKGLDEEKKSLEKLVREEPILLKGPFNFRIDWFVDDSAGGSRFKTWAGQQSVLRISEAMKQALDPPVWRNPLPADWLTRSVVECGLPFNFDSDLGAQGGAIDVGFSFDPLAGSALTRIESSARPALELLAFIGLQRFRPREIKGENRFVYATWERAQPVTTAMPAACGAVPHLGGCQYEFRLLYRTKYLKSFLPAIPFTGGSRE
;
A
#
# COMPACT_ATOMS: atom_id res chain seq x y z
N MET A 1 37.32 -0.73 -15.73
CA MET A 1 37.57 0.72 -15.73
C MET A 1 38.38 1.06 -14.48
N PRO A 2 39.24 2.09 -14.47
CA PRO A 2 39.85 2.57 -13.24
C PRO A 2 38.75 2.99 -12.23
N ASP A 3 38.96 2.71 -10.94
CA ASP A 3 38.02 3.09 -9.87
C ASP A 3 37.86 4.63 -9.88
N ILE A 4 36.62 5.12 -9.92
CA ILE A 4 36.29 6.54 -9.89
C ILE A 4 36.57 7.05 -8.48
N ASP A 5 37.41 8.08 -8.34
CA ASP A 5 37.69 8.70 -7.03
C ASP A 5 36.41 9.29 -6.42
N PHE A 6 36.06 8.82 -5.21
CA PHE A 6 34.82 9.20 -4.55
C PHE A 6 34.74 10.69 -4.27
N ALA A 7 35.82 11.31 -3.76
CA ALA A 7 35.78 12.70 -3.34
C ALA A 7 35.57 13.64 -4.54
N SER A 8 36.32 13.41 -5.61
CA SER A 8 36.22 14.18 -6.85
C SER A 8 34.86 14.00 -7.53
N ALA A 9 34.35 12.77 -7.61
CA ALA A 9 33.03 12.50 -8.19
C ALA A 9 31.89 13.08 -7.35
N PHE A 10 31.97 12.96 -6.02
CA PHE A 10 30.98 13.54 -5.11
C PHE A 10 30.96 15.07 -5.21
N GLN A 11 32.13 15.71 -5.27
CA GLN A 11 32.22 17.16 -5.44
C GLN A 11 31.69 17.61 -6.80
N ALA A 12 31.98 16.88 -7.88
CA ALA A 12 31.44 17.18 -9.20
C ALA A 12 29.91 17.06 -9.26
N LEU A 13 29.33 16.07 -8.56
CA LEU A 13 27.88 15.86 -8.50
C LEU A 13 27.16 16.90 -7.64
N THR A 14 27.69 17.20 -6.45
CA THR A 14 26.98 17.95 -5.41
C THR A 14 27.43 19.41 -5.30
N GLY A 15 28.54 19.77 -5.94
CA GLY A 15 29.21 21.06 -5.76
C GLY A 15 29.95 21.22 -4.43
N ASN A 16 29.95 20.21 -3.55
CA ASN A 16 30.49 20.28 -2.20
C ASN A 16 31.49 19.13 -1.93
N ALA A 17 32.52 19.39 -1.13
CA ALA A 17 33.40 18.32 -0.64
C ALA A 17 32.62 17.37 0.30
N PRO A 18 32.90 16.05 0.28
CA PRO A 18 32.18 15.10 1.12
C PRO A 18 32.50 15.27 2.61
N PHE A 19 31.47 15.17 3.45
CA PHE A 19 31.60 15.01 4.90
C PHE A 19 32.18 13.62 5.26
N PRO A 20 32.77 13.47 6.46
CA PRO A 20 33.34 12.20 6.91
C PRO A 20 32.35 11.02 6.84
N TRP A 21 31.09 11.20 7.29
CA TRP A 21 30.08 10.14 7.20
C TRP A 21 29.76 9.71 5.76
N GLN A 22 29.81 10.62 4.78
CA GLN A 22 29.52 10.29 3.39
C GLN A 22 30.60 9.38 2.82
N ARG A 23 31.87 9.64 3.18
CA ARG A 23 33.00 8.78 2.84
C ARG A 23 32.92 7.42 3.54
N ALA A 24 32.66 7.41 4.85
CA ALA A 24 32.53 6.18 5.61
C ALA A 24 31.36 5.30 5.08
N LEU A 25 30.23 5.91 4.73
CA LEU A 25 29.10 5.19 4.15
C LEU A 25 29.41 4.62 2.76
N TYR A 26 30.13 5.38 1.92
CA TYR A 26 30.63 4.89 0.63
C TYR A 26 31.53 3.66 0.81
N GLU A 27 32.51 3.73 1.70
CA GLU A 27 33.43 2.62 2.00
C GLU A 27 32.66 1.41 2.55
N ARG A 28 31.67 1.66 3.40
CA ARG A 28 30.79 0.63 3.96
C ARG A 28 29.98 -0.09 2.87
N PHE A 29 29.41 0.63 1.89
CA PHE A 29 28.72 0.03 0.75
C PHE A 29 29.62 -0.88 -0.09
N LEU A 30 30.91 -0.54 -0.21
CA LEU A 30 31.86 -1.33 -1.00
C LEU A 30 32.46 -2.52 -0.25
N ALA A 31 32.29 -2.57 1.08
CA ALA A 31 32.85 -3.63 1.92
C ALA A 31 32.36 -5.02 1.52
N ASP A 32 33.23 -6.02 1.65
CA ASP A 32 32.89 -7.41 1.39
C ASP A 32 32.27 -8.07 2.63
N ARG A 33 31.04 -7.65 2.96
CA ARG A 33 30.27 -8.20 4.08
C ARG A 33 28.77 -8.29 3.75
N PRO A 34 28.02 -9.25 4.32
CA PRO A 34 26.58 -9.45 4.03
C PRO A 34 25.67 -8.27 4.40
N ASP A 35 26.15 -7.42 5.30
CA ASP A 35 25.51 -6.24 5.89
C ASP A 35 26.28 -4.96 5.51
N ASN A 36 26.79 -4.91 4.28
CA ASN A 36 27.45 -3.73 3.71
C ASN A 36 26.50 -2.52 3.62
N ILE A 37 25.19 -2.75 3.59
CA ILE A 37 24.17 -1.71 3.76
C ILE A 37 23.74 -1.72 5.24
N PRO A 38 23.97 -0.65 6.01
CA PRO A 38 23.58 -0.60 7.41
C PRO A 38 22.06 -0.57 7.55
N ALA A 39 21.53 -1.23 8.58
CA ALA A 39 20.09 -1.23 8.86
C ALA A 39 19.59 0.16 9.29
N SER A 40 20.44 0.91 10.01
CA SER A 40 20.11 2.24 10.54
C SER A 40 21.26 3.22 10.33
N CYS A 41 20.93 4.38 9.76
CA CYS A 41 21.79 5.53 9.53
C CYS A 41 21.31 6.68 10.43
N ASN A 42 21.94 6.83 11.59
CA ASN A 42 21.62 7.81 12.61
C ASN A 42 22.46 9.09 12.44
N LEU A 43 21.92 10.07 11.74
CA LEU A 43 22.60 11.32 11.45
C LEU A 43 21.85 12.51 12.05
N PRO A 44 22.53 13.45 12.72
CA PRO A 44 21.93 14.72 13.13
C PRO A 44 21.25 15.46 11.98
N THR A 45 20.19 16.21 12.31
CA THR A 45 19.50 17.05 11.33
C THR A 45 20.44 18.13 10.79
N GLY A 46 20.35 18.42 9.49
CA GLY A 46 21.16 19.45 8.85
C GLY A 46 22.53 18.98 8.33
N LEU A 47 22.87 17.70 8.36
CA LEU A 47 24.11 17.15 7.76
C LEU A 47 24.01 16.80 6.26
N GLY A 48 22.94 17.23 5.59
CA GLY A 48 22.72 16.93 4.17
C GLY A 48 22.43 15.45 3.92
N LYS A 49 21.59 14.81 4.75
CA LYS A 49 21.27 13.37 4.69
C LYS A 49 20.88 12.88 3.29
N THR A 50 20.21 13.71 2.50
CA THR A 50 19.82 13.45 1.10
C THR A 50 21.01 13.08 0.19
N SER A 51 22.23 13.49 0.54
CA SER A 51 23.46 13.10 -0.16
C SER A 51 23.76 11.59 -0.12
N VAL A 52 23.03 10.81 0.68
CA VAL A 52 23.03 9.34 0.59
C VAL A 52 22.79 8.84 -0.83
N ILE A 53 22.00 9.59 -1.62
CA ILE A 53 21.74 9.31 -3.02
C ILE A 53 23.01 9.46 -3.87
N ALA A 54 23.80 10.52 -3.64
CA ALA A 54 25.08 10.72 -4.33
C ALA A 54 26.10 9.64 -3.91
N VAL A 55 26.13 9.26 -2.63
CA VAL A 55 26.98 8.16 -2.12
C VAL A 55 26.65 6.85 -2.82
N TRP A 56 25.37 6.49 -2.89
CA TRP A 56 24.87 5.31 -3.60
C TRP A 56 25.22 5.36 -5.10
N LEU A 57 25.03 6.51 -5.76
CA LEU A 57 25.26 6.64 -7.20
C LEU A 57 26.72 6.38 -7.57
N VAL A 58 27.66 6.93 -6.79
CA VAL A 58 29.10 6.69 -6.99
C VAL A 58 29.48 5.25 -6.65
N ALA A 59 28.89 4.66 -5.59
CA ALA A 59 29.08 3.25 -5.26
C ALA A 59 28.57 2.31 -6.36
N LEU A 60 27.40 2.59 -6.93
CA LEU A 60 26.80 1.83 -8.03
C LEU A 60 27.67 1.89 -9.29
N ALA A 61 28.21 3.06 -9.63
CA ALA A 61 29.08 3.23 -10.78
C ALA A 61 30.41 2.46 -10.64
N ASN A 62 30.99 2.45 -9.43
CA ASN A 62 32.25 1.75 -9.19
C ASN A 62 32.06 0.24 -9.04
N ARG A 63 31.06 -0.20 -8.28
CA ARG A 63 30.82 -1.61 -7.94
C ARG A 63 29.33 -1.94 -8.03
N PRO A 64 28.75 -2.06 -9.25
CA PRO A 64 27.32 -2.31 -9.43
C PRO A 64 26.83 -3.66 -8.88
N ALA A 65 27.74 -4.56 -8.52
CA ALA A 65 27.42 -5.82 -7.86
C ALA A 65 27.26 -5.70 -6.33
N LYS A 66 27.65 -4.57 -5.72
CA LYS A 66 27.67 -4.36 -4.26
C LYS A 66 26.44 -3.62 -3.74
N VAL A 67 25.78 -2.82 -4.57
CA VAL A 67 24.57 -2.06 -4.23
C VAL A 67 23.47 -2.29 -5.26
N PRO A 68 22.19 -2.24 -4.87
CA PRO A 68 21.09 -2.40 -5.81
C PRO A 68 21.03 -1.28 -6.87
N ARG A 69 20.47 -1.56 -8.05
CA ARG A 69 20.39 -0.61 -9.17
C ARG A 69 19.36 0.50 -8.97
N ARG A 70 18.47 0.35 -7.99
CA ARG A 70 17.47 1.37 -7.65
C ARG A 70 17.65 1.84 -6.22
N LEU A 71 17.50 3.14 -6.03
CA LEU A 71 17.35 3.74 -4.71
C LEU A 71 15.94 4.32 -4.58
N VAL A 72 15.18 3.84 -3.60
CA VAL A 72 13.84 4.33 -3.27
C VAL A 72 13.96 5.21 -2.03
N TYR A 73 13.82 6.51 -2.19
CA TYR A 73 13.91 7.49 -1.09
C TYR A 73 12.50 7.83 -0.60
N VAL A 74 12.13 7.30 0.55
CA VAL A 74 10.78 7.46 1.13
C VAL A 74 10.78 8.52 2.21
N VAL A 75 9.82 9.44 2.14
CA VAL A 75 9.64 10.50 3.14
C VAL A 75 8.18 10.64 3.52
N ASN A 76 7.87 10.92 4.78
CA ASN A 76 6.50 11.12 5.24
C ASN A 76 5.81 12.43 4.71
N ARG A 77 6.49 13.25 3.91
CA ARG A 77 5.97 14.56 3.49
C ARG A 77 6.23 14.87 2.02
N ARG A 78 5.15 15.24 1.33
CA ARG A 78 5.14 15.57 -0.12
C ARG A 78 6.15 16.66 -0.50
N THR A 79 6.25 17.71 0.29
CA THR A 79 7.13 18.84 0.03
C THR A 79 8.61 18.50 0.17
N VAL A 80 8.97 17.52 1.02
CA VAL A 80 10.35 16.99 1.06
C VAL A 80 10.61 16.10 -0.16
N VAL A 81 9.61 15.34 -0.62
CA VAL A 81 9.74 14.55 -1.86
C VAL A 81 10.07 15.45 -3.05
N ASP A 82 9.44 16.62 -3.17
CA ASP A 82 9.75 17.61 -4.21
C ASP A 82 11.17 18.15 -4.13
N GLN A 83 11.59 18.55 -2.92
CA GLN A 83 12.95 19.05 -2.68
C GLN A 83 13.99 17.99 -2.99
N THR A 84 13.74 16.74 -2.57
CA THR A 84 14.61 15.60 -2.85
C THR A 84 14.69 15.35 -4.35
N THR A 85 13.55 15.35 -5.05
CA THR A 85 13.51 15.20 -6.51
C THR A 85 14.36 16.27 -7.19
N THR A 86 14.16 17.53 -6.83
CA THR A 86 14.91 18.68 -7.39
C THR A 86 16.42 18.51 -7.17
N GLU A 87 16.82 17.99 -6.00
CA GLU A 87 18.23 17.73 -5.70
C GLU A 87 18.81 16.60 -6.57
N VAL A 88 18.05 15.51 -6.77
CA VAL A 88 18.46 14.40 -7.63
C VAL A 88 18.52 14.82 -9.10
N GLU A 89 17.65 15.73 -9.53
CA GLU A 89 17.69 16.31 -10.87
C GLU A 89 18.98 17.09 -11.11
N LYS A 90 19.46 17.86 -10.11
CA LYS A 90 20.79 18.50 -10.19
C LYS A 90 21.90 17.48 -10.34
N TYR A 91 21.85 16.37 -9.60
CA TYR A 91 22.85 15.30 -9.74
C TYR A 91 22.81 14.72 -11.16
N ARG A 92 21.61 14.48 -11.71
CA ARG A 92 21.41 13.98 -13.07
C ARG A 92 21.90 14.97 -14.13
N ASP A 93 21.73 16.27 -13.91
CA ASP A 93 22.20 17.32 -14.83
C ASP A 93 23.73 17.49 -14.77
N ALA A 94 24.35 17.21 -13.63
CA ALA A 94 25.81 17.15 -13.50
C ALA A 94 26.44 15.93 -14.22
N LEU A 95 25.66 14.90 -14.57
CA LEU A 95 26.11 13.74 -15.35
C LEU A 95 26.22 14.07 -16.85
N THR A 96 27.26 14.81 -17.24
CA THR A 96 27.55 15.04 -18.68
C THR A 96 28.16 13.79 -19.31
N LEU A 97 27.90 13.57 -20.61
CA LEU A 97 28.31 12.37 -21.38
C LEU A 97 29.82 12.08 -21.34
N GLU A 98 30.64 13.07 -20.97
CA GLU A 98 32.10 12.97 -20.97
C GLU A 98 32.68 12.55 -19.60
N THR A 99 31.86 12.50 -18.54
CA THR A 99 32.34 12.13 -17.21
C THR A 99 32.53 10.60 -17.08
N PRO A 100 33.58 10.12 -16.38
CA PRO A 100 33.75 8.70 -16.07
C PRO A 100 32.51 8.11 -15.38
N LEU A 101 31.88 8.89 -14.52
CA LEU A 101 30.67 8.52 -13.79
C LEU A 101 29.48 8.29 -14.73
N ALA A 102 29.19 9.22 -15.66
CA ALA A 102 28.10 9.04 -16.62
C ALA A 102 28.34 7.84 -17.53
N ASN A 103 29.58 7.63 -17.98
CA ASN A 103 29.95 6.47 -18.81
C ASN A 103 29.71 5.15 -18.07
N ALA A 104 30.14 5.04 -16.82
CA ALA A 104 29.90 3.84 -16.00
C ALA A 104 28.40 3.55 -15.83
N LEU A 105 27.57 4.58 -15.64
CA LEU A 105 26.11 4.42 -15.50
C LEU A 105 25.43 4.07 -16.84
N TRP A 106 25.91 4.61 -17.96
CA TRP A 106 25.41 4.24 -19.29
C TRP A 106 25.66 2.77 -19.63
N GLU A 107 26.77 2.19 -19.17
CA GLU A 107 27.08 0.77 -19.35
C GLU A 107 26.09 -0.16 -18.63
N LEU A 108 25.34 0.35 -17.64
CA LEU A 108 24.32 -0.40 -16.92
C LEU A 108 22.98 -0.46 -17.66
N CYS A 109 22.70 0.50 -18.55
CA CYS A 109 21.43 0.64 -19.26
C CYS A 109 21.32 -0.40 -20.40
N ALA A 110 20.16 -1.03 -20.55
CA ALA A 110 19.90 -1.98 -21.62
C ALA A 110 19.34 -1.29 -22.87
N LEU A 111 18.44 -0.33 -22.69
CA LEU A 111 17.68 0.31 -23.77
C LEU A 111 18.23 1.70 -24.09
N ARG A 112 19.56 1.82 -24.13
CA ARG A 112 20.27 3.07 -24.47
C ARG A 112 20.06 3.40 -25.96
N PRO A 113 19.64 4.63 -26.32
CA PRO A 113 19.61 5.07 -27.71
C PRO A 113 21.01 5.09 -28.34
N GLU A 114 21.14 4.71 -29.61
CA GLU A 114 22.43 4.72 -30.33
C GLU A 114 23.10 6.11 -30.33
N LYS A 115 22.29 7.17 -30.42
CA LYS A 115 22.72 8.57 -30.32
C LYS A 115 21.93 9.27 -29.21
N PRO A 116 22.39 9.19 -27.95
CA PRO A 116 21.69 9.82 -26.84
C PRO A 116 21.62 11.34 -27.02
N ASP A 117 20.43 11.91 -26.94
CA ASP A 117 20.23 13.35 -26.88
C ASP A 117 20.62 13.85 -25.48
N PRO A 118 21.65 14.69 -25.32
CA PRO A 118 22.09 15.22 -24.03
C PRO A 118 21.05 16.12 -23.35
N LYS A 119 19.86 16.33 -23.92
CA LYS A 119 18.73 17.02 -23.26
C LYS A 119 17.55 16.09 -22.95
N LYS A 120 17.48 14.88 -23.50
CA LYS A 120 16.35 13.95 -23.30
C LYS A 120 16.76 12.61 -22.70
N ASP A 121 17.93 12.12 -23.08
CA ASP A 121 18.43 10.82 -22.67
C ASP A 121 19.40 11.00 -21.51
N ARG A 122 19.21 10.19 -20.46
CA ARG A 122 19.99 10.27 -19.22
C ARG A 122 20.32 8.85 -18.75
N PRO A 123 21.52 8.61 -18.19
CA PRO A 123 21.87 7.29 -17.64
C PRO A 123 21.16 7.01 -16.31
N LEU A 124 20.64 8.04 -15.64
CA LEU A 124 19.88 7.94 -14.39
C LEU A 124 18.41 8.26 -14.65
N ALA A 125 17.51 7.33 -14.31
CA ALA A 125 16.08 7.58 -14.27
C ALA A 125 15.68 8.21 -12.94
N ILE A 126 14.74 9.17 -12.98
CA ILE A 126 14.17 9.78 -11.77
C ILE A 126 12.67 9.61 -11.84
N SER A 127 12.03 9.18 -10.76
CA SER A 127 10.57 9.21 -10.63
C SER A 127 10.16 9.79 -9.29
N THR A 128 9.08 10.56 -9.30
CA THR A 128 8.52 11.23 -8.13
C THR A 128 7.12 10.68 -7.88
N LEU A 129 7.00 9.80 -6.89
CA LEU A 129 5.76 9.12 -6.52
C LEU A 129 5.14 9.80 -5.31
N ARG A 130 4.43 10.91 -5.54
CA ARG A 130 3.56 11.59 -4.57
C ARG A 130 2.22 11.93 -5.23
N GLY A 131 1.15 12.13 -4.46
CA GLY A 131 -0.23 12.23 -4.97
C GLY A 131 -0.57 13.33 -5.98
N GLN A 132 0.40 14.11 -6.48
CA GLN A 132 0.25 15.08 -7.57
C GLN A 132 1.09 14.74 -8.80
N TYR A 133 2.02 13.79 -8.73
CA TYR A 133 2.79 13.38 -9.89
C TYR A 133 2.28 12.02 -10.35
N ALA A 134 1.90 11.95 -11.62
CA ALA A 134 1.79 10.68 -12.29
C ALA A 134 3.20 10.14 -12.50
N ASP A 135 3.32 8.83 -12.37
CA ASP A 135 4.55 8.15 -12.68
C ASP A 135 4.97 8.51 -14.11
N ASN A 136 6.14 9.14 -14.26
CA ASN A 136 6.73 9.48 -15.54
C ASN A 136 7.24 8.23 -16.30
N ARG A 137 7.17 7.06 -15.67
CA ARG A 137 7.60 5.73 -16.16
C ARG A 137 9.08 5.62 -16.50
N GLU A 138 9.89 6.64 -16.24
CA GLU A 138 11.33 6.59 -16.57
C GLU A 138 12.02 5.42 -15.86
N TRP A 139 11.65 5.18 -14.61
CA TRP A 139 12.22 4.14 -13.76
C TRP A 139 11.76 2.71 -14.10
N SER A 140 10.68 2.57 -14.88
CA SER A 140 10.12 1.27 -15.30
C SER A 140 10.32 0.97 -16.79
N ALA A 141 10.70 1.98 -17.59
CA ALA A 141 10.94 1.83 -19.03
C ALA A 141 12.14 0.94 -19.36
N ASP A 142 13.20 0.97 -18.54
CA ASP A 142 14.37 0.09 -18.66
C ASP A 142 14.70 -0.46 -17.26
N PRO A 143 14.38 -1.73 -16.95
CA PRO A 143 14.68 -2.36 -15.68
C PRO A 143 16.19 -2.49 -15.37
N ALA A 144 17.08 -2.35 -16.34
CA ALA A 144 18.53 -2.37 -16.09
C ALA A 144 19.08 -0.96 -15.77
N ARG A 145 18.37 0.09 -16.17
CA ARG A 145 18.78 1.48 -15.96
C ARG A 145 18.77 1.85 -14.48
N PRO A 146 19.86 2.46 -13.95
CA PRO A 146 19.87 3.02 -12.61
C PRO A 146 18.71 3.99 -12.38
N ALA A 147 18.04 3.89 -11.23
CA ALA A 147 16.90 4.76 -10.93
C ALA A 147 16.88 5.28 -9.49
N VAL A 148 16.46 6.53 -9.33
CA VAL A 148 16.09 7.10 -8.03
C VAL A 148 14.59 7.35 -8.03
N ILE A 149 13.89 6.76 -7.07
CA ILE A 149 12.45 6.91 -6.90
C ILE A 149 12.20 7.64 -5.58
N CYS A 150 11.77 8.89 -5.65
CA CYS A 150 11.42 9.67 -4.47
C CYS A 150 9.91 9.59 -4.24
N GLY A 151 9.46 9.21 -3.04
CA GLY A 151 8.01 9.06 -2.82
C GLY A 151 7.56 9.19 -1.37
N THR A 152 6.25 9.30 -1.18
CA THR A 152 5.66 9.28 0.17
C THR A 152 5.47 7.86 0.68
N VAL A 153 5.31 7.70 1.99
CA VAL A 153 4.96 6.42 2.65
C VAL A 153 3.77 5.76 1.96
N ASP A 154 2.68 6.49 1.76
CA ASP A 154 1.51 6.03 1.01
C ASP A 154 1.84 5.47 -0.36
N MET A 155 2.60 6.23 -1.16
CA MET A 155 2.81 5.91 -2.57
C MET A 155 3.76 4.73 -2.74
N ILE A 156 4.81 4.65 -1.92
CA ILE A 156 5.77 3.55 -1.98
C ILE A 156 5.21 2.32 -1.28
N GLY A 157 4.68 2.47 -0.07
CA GLY A 157 4.13 1.37 0.72
C GLY A 157 2.96 0.67 0.05
N SER A 158 1.97 1.42 -0.46
CA SER A 158 0.85 0.80 -1.19
C SER A 158 1.31 0.03 -2.44
N ARG A 159 2.32 0.52 -3.16
CA ARG A 159 2.89 -0.16 -4.34
C ARG A 159 3.65 -1.42 -3.97
N LEU A 160 4.42 -1.42 -2.88
CA LEU A 160 5.09 -2.62 -2.35
C LEU A 160 4.07 -3.71 -1.97
N LEU A 161 2.90 -3.31 -1.49
CA LEU A 161 1.78 -4.18 -1.16
C LEU A 161 0.81 -4.40 -2.33
N PHE A 162 1.27 -4.33 -3.58
CA PHE A 162 0.45 -4.63 -4.78
C PHE A 162 -0.89 -3.85 -4.84
N SER A 163 -0.97 -2.71 -4.18
CA SER A 163 -2.19 -1.92 -3.97
C SER A 163 -1.96 -0.44 -4.26
N GLY A 164 -1.01 -0.15 -5.16
CA GLY A 164 -0.53 1.21 -5.43
C GLY A 164 -1.65 2.23 -5.66
N TYR A 165 -1.67 3.31 -4.88
CA TYR A 165 -2.63 4.40 -5.07
C TYR A 165 -2.52 5.00 -6.47
N GLY A 166 -3.66 5.19 -7.12
CA GLY A 166 -3.76 5.66 -8.51
C GLY A 166 -3.21 4.68 -9.55
N CYS A 167 -2.93 3.42 -9.18
CA CYS A 167 -2.45 2.39 -10.10
C CYS A 167 -3.56 1.37 -10.38
N GLY A 168 -3.88 1.18 -11.66
CA GLY A 168 -4.77 0.10 -12.10
C GLY A 168 -4.14 -1.28 -11.89
N PHE A 169 -4.97 -2.33 -11.89
CA PHE A 169 -4.52 -3.70 -11.64
C PHE A 169 -3.34 -4.14 -12.53
N LYS A 170 -3.27 -3.66 -13.77
CA LYS A 170 -2.19 -3.98 -14.71
C LYS A 170 -0.82 -3.50 -14.22
N THR A 171 -0.77 -2.34 -13.57
CA THR A 171 0.47 -1.69 -13.12
C THR A 171 0.92 -2.11 -11.72
N ARG A 172 0.00 -2.60 -10.88
CA ARG A 172 0.30 -2.98 -9.49
C ARG A 172 1.42 -4.04 -9.37
N PRO A 173 1.43 -5.13 -10.17
CA PRO A 173 2.55 -6.08 -10.21
C PRO A 173 3.89 -5.42 -10.57
N LEU A 174 3.89 -4.58 -11.60
CA LEU A 174 5.09 -3.93 -12.12
C LEU A 174 5.78 -3.11 -11.02
N HIS A 175 5.00 -2.26 -10.34
CA HIS A 175 5.53 -1.40 -9.29
C HIS A 175 6.02 -2.21 -8.09
N ALA A 176 5.26 -3.21 -7.66
CA ALA A 176 5.67 -4.08 -6.56
C ALA A 176 6.99 -4.78 -6.88
N GLY A 177 7.12 -5.35 -8.09
CA GLY A 177 8.34 -6.03 -8.54
C GLY A 177 9.55 -5.12 -8.57
N LEU A 178 9.45 -3.95 -9.22
CA LEU A 178 10.56 -3.01 -9.37
C LEU A 178 10.94 -2.28 -8.06
N LEU A 179 10.00 -2.10 -7.12
CA LEU A 179 10.31 -1.52 -5.80
C LEU A 179 10.79 -2.58 -4.79
N GLY A 180 10.36 -3.83 -4.94
CA GLY A 180 10.66 -4.94 -4.03
C GLY A 180 11.85 -5.80 -4.43
N GLN A 181 12.43 -5.60 -5.62
CA GLN A 181 13.61 -6.33 -6.10
C GLN A 181 14.66 -5.37 -6.68
N ASP A 182 15.93 -5.66 -6.41
CA ASP A 182 17.09 -4.89 -6.84
C ASP A 182 16.90 -3.40 -6.50
N ALA A 183 16.49 -3.16 -5.25
CA ALA A 183 16.19 -1.85 -4.69
C ALA A 183 16.76 -1.70 -3.27
N LEU A 184 17.38 -0.55 -3.03
CA LEU A 184 17.71 -0.02 -1.70
C LEU A 184 16.64 1.01 -1.33
N LEU A 185 15.82 0.69 -0.34
CA LEU A 185 14.82 1.59 0.21
C LEU A 185 15.40 2.33 1.42
N VAL A 186 15.49 3.64 1.30
CA VAL A 186 15.91 4.57 2.36
C VAL A 186 14.66 5.20 2.95
N HIS A 187 14.36 4.92 4.21
CA HIS A 187 13.22 5.50 4.92
C HIS A 187 13.69 6.70 5.76
N ASP A 188 13.48 7.90 5.23
CA ASP A 188 13.88 9.15 5.87
C ASP A 188 12.88 9.58 6.95
N GLU A 189 13.42 9.99 8.11
CA GLU A 189 12.69 10.30 9.33
C GLU A 189 11.80 9.14 9.80
N ALA A 190 12.31 7.91 9.71
CA ALA A 190 11.58 6.67 9.99
C ALA A 190 10.87 6.62 11.37
N HIS A 191 11.41 7.33 12.36
CA HIS A 191 10.81 7.42 13.70
C HIS A 191 9.41 8.06 13.71
N LEU A 192 9.05 8.82 12.68
CA LEU A 192 7.72 9.41 12.51
C LEU A 192 6.69 8.39 12.03
N GLU A 193 7.10 7.34 11.32
CA GLU A 193 6.21 6.31 10.75
C GLU A 193 6.71 4.90 11.12
N PRO A 194 6.66 4.53 12.41
CA PRO A 194 7.17 3.24 12.88
C PRO A 194 6.42 2.05 12.28
N ALA A 195 5.10 2.19 12.02
CA ALA A 195 4.32 1.14 11.36
C ALA A 195 4.85 0.81 9.97
N PHE A 196 5.21 1.83 9.18
CA PHE A 196 5.81 1.64 7.87
C PHE A 196 7.20 1.01 7.98
N GLN A 197 8.02 1.41 8.96
CA GLN A 197 9.32 0.77 9.19
C GLN A 197 9.17 -0.73 9.53
N ASP A 198 8.25 -1.08 10.42
CA ASP A 198 7.97 -2.48 10.78
C ASP A 198 7.45 -3.28 9.58
N LEU A 199 6.62 -2.67 8.74
CA LEU A 199 6.16 -3.27 7.49
C LEU A 199 7.32 -3.59 6.54
N LEU A 200 8.23 -2.64 6.35
CA LEU A 200 9.42 -2.82 5.50
C LEU A 200 10.30 -3.98 6.00
N LEU A 201 10.54 -4.04 7.31
CA LEU A 201 11.28 -5.13 7.94
C LEU A 201 10.55 -6.46 7.81
N ALA A 202 9.21 -6.47 7.87
CA ALA A 202 8.42 -7.66 7.67
C ALA A 202 8.46 -8.16 6.22
N ILE A 203 8.48 -7.26 5.22
CA ILE A 203 8.72 -7.60 3.80
C ILE A 203 10.11 -8.21 3.64
N GLU A 204 11.14 -7.60 4.23
CA GLU A 204 12.52 -8.12 4.18
C GLU A 204 12.61 -9.52 4.80
N LYS A 205 11.95 -9.72 5.95
CA LYS A 205 11.88 -11.01 6.64
C LYS A 205 11.14 -12.06 5.81
N GLU A 206 10.06 -11.68 5.14
CA GLU A 206 9.32 -12.57 4.26
C GLU A 206 10.15 -12.97 3.04
N GLN A 207 10.81 -12.02 2.38
CA GLN A 207 11.73 -12.34 1.28
C GLN A 207 12.87 -13.26 1.73
N LYS A 208 13.38 -13.09 2.95
CA LYS A 208 14.38 -13.98 3.57
C LYS A 208 13.87 -15.42 3.74
N ARG A 209 12.57 -15.58 4.01
CA ARG A 209 11.89 -16.89 4.11
C ARG A 209 11.62 -17.51 2.74
N GLU A 210 11.29 -16.70 1.74
CA GLU A 210 11.07 -17.15 0.35
C GLU A 210 12.37 -17.66 -0.29
N PRO A 211 12.31 -18.59 -1.27
CA PRO A 211 13.47 -18.95 -2.08
C PRO A 211 14.08 -17.72 -2.77
N ALA A 212 15.40 -17.72 -2.98
CA ALA A 212 16.12 -16.64 -3.65
C ALA A 212 16.73 -17.09 -4.99
N PRO A 213 15.94 -17.54 -5.98
CA PRO A 213 16.48 -18.00 -7.27
C PRO A 213 17.20 -16.90 -8.06
N LEU A 214 16.85 -15.64 -7.83
CA LEU A 214 17.52 -14.46 -8.42
C LEU A 214 18.78 -14.04 -7.62
N GLY A 215 19.02 -14.67 -6.47
CA GLY A 215 20.12 -14.39 -5.55
C GLY A 215 19.80 -13.40 -4.43
N GLU A 216 20.51 -13.54 -3.29
CA GLU A 216 20.35 -12.74 -2.07
C GLU A 216 20.49 -11.21 -2.25
N LYS A 217 21.21 -10.81 -3.29
CA LYS A 217 21.45 -9.41 -3.66
C LYS A 217 20.24 -8.75 -4.31
N MET A 218 19.33 -9.54 -4.90
CA MET A 218 18.13 -9.02 -5.57
C MET A 218 17.04 -8.70 -4.56
N ARG A 219 17.09 -9.27 -3.35
CA ARG A 219 16.13 -8.93 -2.28
C ARG A 219 16.18 -7.44 -1.94
N LEU A 220 15.03 -6.89 -1.56
CA LEU A 220 14.89 -5.55 -1.03
C LEU A 220 15.89 -5.33 0.12
N LYS A 221 16.55 -4.18 0.11
CA LYS A 221 17.42 -3.73 1.21
C LYS A 221 16.78 -2.50 1.84
N VAL A 222 16.62 -2.49 3.15
CA VAL A 222 16.01 -1.38 3.89
C VAL A 222 17.07 -0.71 4.76
N MET A 223 17.16 0.62 4.64
CA MET A 223 17.98 1.45 5.50
C MET A 223 17.12 2.55 6.12
N GLU A 224 16.96 2.50 7.45
CA GLU A 224 16.39 3.61 8.21
C GLU A 224 17.35 4.80 8.18
N LEU A 225 16.84 5.99 7.93
CA LEU A 225 17.59 7.24 8.01
C LEU A 225 16.90 8.14 9.04
N THR A 226 17.48 8.26 10.24
CA THR A 226 16.85 8.90 11.39
C THR A 226 17.86 9.74 12.18
N ALA A 227 17.39 10.57 13.12
CA ALA A 227 18.24 11.18 14.14
C ALA A 227 18.15 10.44 15.50
N THR A 228 17.19 9.52 15.62
CA THR A 228 16.94 8.72 16.82
C THR A 228 16.46 7.35 16.37
N SER A 229 17.29 6.31 16.52
CA SER A 229 16.87 4.94 16.26
C SER A 229 16.01 4.43 17.42
N ARG A 230 14.90 3.77 17.10
CA ARG A 230 14.07 3.02 18.07
C ARG A 230 14.41 1.52 18.09
N ALA A 231 15.21 1.05 17.14
CA ALA A 231 15.46 -0.38 16.91
C ALA A 231 16.80 -0.86 17.49
N GLY A 232 16.84 -2.12 17.94
CA GLY A 232 18.08 -2.80 18.31
C GLY A 232 18.76 -3.38 17.06
N GLY A 233 19.91 -2.81 16.67
CA GLY A 233 20.71 -3.25 15.51
C GLY A 233 22.03 -2.46 15.41
N GLU A 234 22.90 -2.83 14.46
CA GLU A 234 24.13 -2.05 14.17
C GLU A 234 23.74 -0.66 13.65
N VAL A 235 24.18 0.37 14.36
CA VAL A 235 23.91 1.78 14.02
C VAL A 235 25.13 2.37 13.32
N PHE A 236 24.91 2.96 12.16
CA PHE A 236 25.87 3.82 11.48
C PHE A 236 25.53 5.30 11.75
N PRO A 237 26.50 6.20 11.97
CA PRO A 237 27.93 5.95 12.15
C PRO A 237 28.21 5.29 13.51
N ASN A 238 29.31 4.54 13.58
CA ASN A 238 29.85 4.06 14.84
C ASN A 238 30.47 5.22 15.67
N GLU A 239 30.94 4.95 16.89
CA GLU A 239 31.46 5.99 17.78
C GLU A 239 32.66 6.78 17.20
N GLU A 240 33.54 6.13 16.43
CA GLU A 240 34.71 6.78 15.84
C GLU A 240 34.32 7.68 14.67
N GLU A 241 33.46 7.16 13.79
CA GLU A 241 32.91 7.89 12.66
C GLU A 241 32.08 9.11 13.13
N GLN A 242 31.34 8.96 14.23
CA GLN A 242 30.57 10.05 14.83
C GLN A 242 31.49 11.17 15.34
N LYS A 243 32.58 10.84 16.03
CA LYS A 243 33.59 11.83 16.46
C LYS A 243 34.19 12.59 15.28
N ALA A 244 34.47 11.90 14.17
CA ALA A 244 34.98 12.53 12.96
C ALA A 244 33.99 13.54 12.37
N ASN A 245 32.68 13.24 12.39
CA ASN A 245 31.65 14.18 11.95
C ASN A 245 31.58 15.44 12.83
N GLU A 246 31.64 15.26 14.14
CA GLU A 246 31.55 16.35 15.12
C GLU A 246 32.76 17.30 15.09
N ALA A 247 33.89 16.85 14.57
CA ALA A 247 35.08 17.67 14.34
C ALA A 247 34.94 18.64 13.15
N HIS A 248 33.96 18.43 12.25
CA HIS A 248 33.83 19.23 11.04
C HIS A 248 33.25 20.64 11.32
N PRO A 249 33.86 21.75 10.84
CA PRO A 249 33.46 23.12 11.21
C PRO A 249 31.99 23.47 10.89
N GLU A 250 31.51 23.13 9.69
CA GLU A 250 30.11 23.37 9.30
C GLU A 250 29.10 22.57 10.15
N VAL A 251 29.50 21.39 10.63
CA VAL A 251 28.67 20.55 11.50
C VAL A 251 28.56 21.21 12.87
N GLN A 252 29.69 21.68 13.43
CA GLN A 252 29.69 22.40 14.70
C GLN A 252 28.81 23.65 14.65
N LYS A 253 28.87 24.42 13.56
CA LYS A 253 28.04 25.61 13.37
C LYS A 253 26.53 25.31 13.45
N ARG A 254 26.08 24.20 12.85
CA ARG A 254 24.66 23.82 12.82
C ARG A 254 24.20 23.16 14.11
N VAL A 255 24.99 22.23 14.63
CA VAL A 255 24.67 21.45 15.84
C VAL A 255 24.69 22.31 17.10
N ARG A 256 25.52 23.37 17.12
CA ARG A 256 25.63 24.34 18.22
C ARG A 256 24.91 25.67 17.95
N ALA A 257 24.06 25.75 16.92
CA ALA A 257 23.33 26.97 16.60
C ALA A 257 22.54 27.50 17.81
N THR A 258 22.70 28.79 18.12
CA THR A 258 22.10 29.43 19.30
C THR A 258 20.59 29.52 19.19
N LYS A 259 19.89 28.94 20.17
CA LYS A 259 18.42 28.93 20.27
C LYS A 259 18.01 29.00 21.73
N HIS A 260 17.50 30.15 22.17
CA HIS A 260 17.14 30.36 23.58
C HIS A 260 15.67 30.09 23.85
N ILE A 261 15.40 29.16 24.77
CA ILE A 261 14.05 28.79 25.19
C ILE A 261 13.60 29.68 26.36
N HIS A 262 12.43 30.26 26.22
CA HIS A 262 11.68 30.93 27.27
C HIS A 262 10.34 30.20 27.47
N LEU A 263 10.13 29.65 28.65
CA LEU A 263 8.91 28.94 29.04
C LEU A 263 7.98 29.90 29.77
N HIS A 264 6.74 30.04 29.30
CA HIS A 264 5.74 30.95 29.87
C HIS A 264 4.49 30.16 30.26
N PRO A 265 4.00 30.27 31.51
CA PRO A 265 2.68 29.76 31.84
C PRO A 265 1.62 30.57 31.08
N GLN A 266 0.56 29.90 30.63
CA GLN A 266 -0.57 30.55 29.99
C GLN A 266 -1.32 31.42 31.01
N GLU A 267 -1.49 32.71 30.72
CA GLU A 267 -2.16 33.68 31.60
C GLU A 267 -3.52 34.12 31.04
N LYS A 268 -3.67 34.15 29.71
CA LYS A 268 -4.91 34.55 29.02
C LYS A 268 -5.43 33.40 28.15
N LYS A 269 -6.21 33.73 27.11
CA LYS A 269 -6.48 32.76 26.03
C LYS A 269 -5.18 32.54 25.27
N LEU A 270 -4.91 31.29 24.87
CA LEU A 270 -3.68 30.93 24.17
C LEU A 270 -3.35 31.86 22.98
N ALA A 271 -4.31 32.12 22.10
CA ALA A 271 -4.12 33.05 20.99
C ALA A 271 -3.70 34.48 21.40
N ASP A 272 -4.16 34.98 22.56
CA ASP A 272 -3.78 36.30 23.06
C ASP A 272 -2.32 36.33 23.52
N ASP A 273 -1.91 35.34 24.33
CA ASP A 273 -0.53 35.22 24.81
C ASP A 273 0.46 35.02 23.64
N ILE A 274 0.09 34.18 22.66
CA ILE A 274 0.90 33.96 21.45
C ILE A 274 1.10 35.27 20.67
N VAL A 275 0.03 36.06 20.46
CA VAL A 275 0.10 37.33 19.72
C VAL A 275 0.93 38.36 20.47
N GLU A 276 0.80 38.44 21.80
CA GLU A 276 1.60 39.32 22.64
C GLU A 276 3.10 39.09 22.46
N PHE A 277 3.56 37.82 22.55
CA PHE A 277 4.97 37.49 22.33
C PHE A 277 5.39 37.65 20.86
N ALA A 278 4.53 37.30 19.91
CA ALA A 278 4.85 37.41 18.47
C ALA A 278 4.97 38.86 17.99
N THR A 279 4.33 39.81 18.66
CA THR A 279 4.34 41.24 18.29
C THR A 279 5.24 42.10 19.19
N ALA A 280 5.99 41.47 20.10
CA ALA A 280 6.96 42.15 20.96
C ALA A 280 8.03 42.91 20.16
N GLU A 281 8.61 43.97 20.76
CA GLU A 281 9.55 44.89 20.09
C GLU A 281 10.74 44.16 19.45
N GLU A 282 11.24 43.12 20.10
CA GLU A 282 12.37 42.30 19.63
C GLU A 282 12.07 41.46 18.38
N MET A 283 10.78 41.27 18.06
CA MET A 283 10.33 40.55 16.87
C MET A 283 10.24 41.47 15.64
N LYS A 284 10.39 42.80 15.80
CA LYS A 284 10.22 43.75 14.69
C LYS A 284 11.24 43.54 13.58
N GLY A 285 10.76 43.53 12.34
CA GLY A 285 11.56 43.34 11.13
C GLY A 285 12.03 41.91 10.88
N LYS A 286 11.59 40.94 11.70
CA LYS A 286 12.03 39.54 11.66
C LYS A 286 11.01 38.61 11.01
N ALA A 287 11.48 37.45 10.58
CA ALA A 287 10.62 36.33 10.20
C ALA A 287 10.29 35.50 11.45
N VAL A 288 9.01 35.53 11.86
CA VAL A 288 8.52 34.86 13.06
C VAL A 288 7.63 33.69 12.65
N VAL A 289 7.99 32.47 13.07
CA VAL A 289 7.11 31.32 12.89
C VAL A 289 6.30 31.09 14.15
N VAL A 290 5.00 30.83 13.98
CA VAL A 290 4.06 30.57 15.06
C VAL A 290 3.51 29.15 14.92
N PHE A 291 3.63 28.32 15.96
CA PHE A 291 3.05 26.97 15.96
C PHE A 291 1.97 26.82 17.03
N VAL A 292 0.79 26.35 16.63
CA VAL A 292 -0.29 25.98 17.54
C VAL A 292 -0.93 24.67 17.12
N ARG A 293 -1.43 23.86 18.07
CA ARG A 293 -1.99 22.54 17.74
C ARG A 293 -3.32 22.59 16.98
N GLU A 294 -4.21 23.52 17.34
CA GLU A 294 -5.58 23.54 16.83
C GLU A 294 -5.81 24.62 15.76
N VAL A 295 -6.54 24.27 14.69
CA VAL A 295 -6.87 25.19 13.58
C VAL A 295 -7.66 26.41 14.08
N LYS A 296 -8.51 26.24 15.09
CA LYS A 296 -9.27 27.35 15.69
C LYS A 296 -8.36 28.45 16.27
N GLU A 297 -7.20 28.07 16.81
CA GLU A 297 -6.22 29.00 17.37
C GLU A 297 -5.46 29.70 16.24
N VAL A 298 -5.19 28.99 15.14
CA VAL A 298 -4.62 29.60 13.92
C VAL A 298 -5.51 30.73 13.41
N GLU A 299 -6.81 30.47 13.25
CA GLU A 299 -7.80 31.46 12.82
C GLU A 299 -7.85 32.66 13.78
N ALA A 300 -7.88 32.39 15.09
CA ALA A 300 -7.90 33.42 16.13
C ALA A 300 -6.63 34.30 16.14
N ILE A 301 -5.44 33.70 15.97
CA ILE A 301 -4.16 34.42 15.90
C ILE A 301 -4.11 35.29 14.66
N ILE A 302 -4.43 34.73 13.49
CA ILE A 302 -4.41 35.47 12.21
C ILE A 302 -5.34 36.68 12.27
N SER A 303 -6.51 36.56 12.89
CA SER A 303 -7.47 37.67 13.02
C SER A 303 -6.95 38.85 13.85
N LYS A 304 -5.93 38.62 14.69
CA LYS A 304 -5.34 39.62 15.61
C LYS A 304 -3.98 40.15 15.13
N LEU A 305 -3.31 39.45 14.22
CA LEU A 305 -2.05 39.90 13.64
C LEU A 305 -2.29 41.09 12.67
N PRO A 306 -1.25 41.90 12.38
CA PRO A 306 -1.38 42.99 11.41
C PRO A 306 -1.85 42.48 10.04
N LYS A 307 -2.75 43.22 9.39
CA LYS A 307 -3.26 42.84 8.06
C LYS A 307 -2.11 42.71 7.05
N ASN A 308 -2.20 41.71 6.17
CA ASN A 308 -1.21 41.43 5.13
C ASN A 308 0.21 41.15 5.65
N SER A 309 0.35 40.69 6.91
CA SER A 309 1.65 40.31 7.49
C SER A 309 1.80 38.82 7.74
N SER A 310 0.74 38.03 7.55
CA SER A 310 0.69 36.62 7.91
C SER A 310 0.28 35.72 6.76
N GLU A 311 0.82 34.51 6.76
CA GLU A 311 0.38 33.38 5.93
C GLU A 311 0.04 32.19 6.84
N GLN A 312 -0.87 31.34 6.36
CA GLN A 312 -1.33 30.16 7.07
C GLN A 312 -0.84 28.88 6.41
N LEU A 313 -0.31 27.94 7.21
CA LEU A 313 0.04 26.59 6.76
C LEU A 313 -0.58 25.55 7.71
N THR A 314 -1.72 24.96 7.30
CA THR A 314 -2.42 23.90 8.03
C THR A 314 -2.70 22.70 7.14
N GLY A 315 -2.92 21.53 7.74
CA GLY A 315 -3.27 20.30 7.01
C GLY A 315 -4.61 20.37 6.26
N THR A 316 -5.46 21.35 6.63
CA THR A 316 -6.80 21.57 6.06
C THR A 316 -6.83 22.35 4.75
N LEU A 317 -5.67 22.86 4.31
CA LEU A 317 -5.57 23.63 3.08
C LEU A 317 -5.59 22.69 1.88
N ARG A 318 -6.48 22.96 0.92
CA ARG A 318 -6.53 22.24 -0.37
C ARG A 318 -5.17 22.28 -1.06
N GLY A 319 -4.78 21.17 -1.68
CA GLY A 319 -3.44 21.02 -2.23
C GLY A 319 -3.06 22.09 -3.25
N PHE A 320 -3.99 22.55 -4.11
CA PHE A 320 -3.73 23.61 -5.09
C PHE A 320 -3.27 24.92 -4.45
N GLU A 321 -3.98 25.42 -3.44
CA GLU A 321 -3.63 26.66 -2.73
C GLU A 321 -2.34 26.50 -1.92
N ARG A 322 -2.14 25.34 -1.29
CA ARG A 322 -0.91 25.03 -0.55
C ARG A 322 0.31 25.10 -1.44
N ASP A 323 0.25 24.55 -2.66
CA ASP A 323 1.40 24.57 -3.57
C ASP A 323 1.68 25.98 -4.11
N GLY A 324 0.66 26.86 -4.15
CA GLY A 324 0.84 28.27 -4.45
C GLY A 324 1.49 29.08 -3.32
N LEU A 325 1.42 28.60 -2.06
CA LEU A 325 1.89 29.31 -0.87
C LEU A 325 3.39 29.66 -0.93
N VAL A 326 4.21 28.74 -1.46
CA VAL A 326 5.66 28.93 -1.55
C VAL A 326 6.07 30.10 -2.44
N LYS A 327 5.21 30.52 -3.37
CA LYS A 327 5.46 31.65 -4.29
C LYS A 327 5.06 33.01 -3.70
N ARG A 328 4.48 33.04 -2.50
CA ARG A 328 4.00 34.30 -1.89
C ARG A 328 5.15 35.07 -1.23
N PRO A 329 5.18 36.42 -1.32
CA PRO A 329 6.25 37.25 -0.75
C PRO A 329 6.55 37.02 0.75
N ILE A 330 5.52 36.75 1.55
CA ILE A 330 5.68 36.44 2.98
C ILE A 330 6.40 35.10 3.16
N PHE A 331 5.98 34.06 2.44
CA PHE A 331 6.57 32.72 2.57
C PHE A 331 8.04 32.68 2.11
N GLN A 332 8.39 33.47 1.08
CA GLN A 332 9.76 33.60 0.57
C GLN A 332 10.76 34.06 1.64
N ARG A 333 10.33 34.83 2.65
CA ARG A 333 11.19 35.23 3.79
C ARG A 333 11.67 34.06 4.65
N PHE A 334 10.90 32.96 4.70
CA PHE A 334 11.23 31.79 5.50
C PHE A 334 12.11 30.78 4.76
N LEU A 335 12.31 30.95 3.44
CA LEU A 335 13.17 30.08 2.64
C LEU A 335 14.64 30.54 2.70
N PRO A 336 15.61 29.60 2.68
CA PRO A 336 17.01 29.95 2.52
C PRO A 336 17.24 30.63 1.17
N GLU A 337 18.23 31.53 1.08
CA GLU A 337 18.46 32.38 -0.10
C GLU A 337 18.59 31.58 -1.40
N SER A 338 19.24 30.42 -1.36
CA SER A 338 19.38 29.49 -2.48
C SER A 338 18.07 28.95 -3.04
N ASN A 339 17.01 28.96 -2.24
CA ASN A 339 15.69 28.39 -2.55
C ASN A 339 14.63 29.46 -2.78
N ARG A 340 14.98 30.74 -2.69
CA ARG A 340 14.06 31.83 -2.98
C ARG A 340 13.80 31.92 -4.48
N ASP A 341 12.55 32.20 -4.84
CA ASP A 341 12.18 32.51 -6.22
C ASP A 341 12.76 33.90 -6.56
N LYS A 342 13.69 33.92 -7.51
CA LYS A 342 14.37 35.16 -7.93
C LYS A 342 13.41 36.17 -8.59
N SER A 343 12.21 35.73 -8.97
CA SER A 343 11.16 36.58 -9.56
C SER A 343 10.23 37.24 -8.53
N VAL A 344 10.35 36.88 -7.25
CA VAL A 344 9.48 37.37 -6.17
C VAL A 344 10.32 38.07 -5.11
N ASP A 345 10.09 39.36 -4.91
CA ASP A 345 10.73 40.10 -3.82
C ASP A 345 10.15 39.66 -2.46
N PRO A 346 10.97 39.18 -1.51
CA PRO A 346 10.49 38.83 -0.19
C PRO A 346 9.93 40.05 0.55
N GLN A 347 8.82 39.86 1.26
CA GLN A 347 8.16 40.96 1.97
C GLN A 347 9.08 41.57 3.04
N GLN A 348 9.03 42.91 3.11
CA GLN A 348 9.77 43.70 4.09
C GLN A 348 9.01 43.83 5.42
N GLY A 349 9.71 44.20 6.48
CA GLY A 349 9.15 44.32 7.82
C GLY A 349 9.02 42.97 8.55
N THR A 350 8.16 42.92 9.56
CA THR A 350 7.86 41.68 10.28
C THR A 350 6.89 40.83 9.47
N VAL A 351 7.18 39.54 9.37
CA VAL A 351 6.33 38.58 8.68
C VAL A 351 6.06 37.37 9.57
N TYR A 352 4.86 36.83 9.47
CA TYR A 352 4.37 35.73 10.30
C TYR A 352 4.00 34.53 9.44
N LEU A 353 4.46 33.36 9.84
CA LEU A 353 3.97 32.10 9.29
C LEU A 353 3.28 31.33 10.42
N VAL A 354 1.96 31.23 10.37
CA VAL A 354 1.15 30.58 11.41
C VAL A 354 0.82 29.15 10.97
N CYS A 355 1.31 28.18 11.73
CA CYS A 355 1.32 26.77 11.38
C CYS A 355 0.60 25.92 12.43
N THR A 356 -0.04 24.84 11.97
CA THR A 356 -0.20 23.64 12.81
C THR A 356 1.00 22.70 12.64
N SER A 357 0.85 21.41 12.96
CA SER A 357 1.86 20.38 12.68
C SER A 357 2.28 20.31 11.19
N ALA A 358 1.49 20.91 10.29
CA ALA A 358 1.83 21.04 8.87
C ALA A 358 3.15 21.79 8.59
N GLY A 359 3.58 22.69 9.48
CA GLY A 359 4.87 23.38 9.36
C GLY A 359 6.05 22.62 9.99
N GLU A 360 5.79 21.55 10.75
CA GLU A 360 6.83 20.86 11.53
C GLU A 360 7.75 20.04 10.63
N VAL A 361 7.24 19.43 9.57
CA VAL A 361 7.99 18.55 8.66
C VAL A 361 7.51 18.80 7.24
N GLY A 362 8.41 18.76 6.25
CA GLY A 362 8.02 18.95 4.84
C GLY A 362 8.61 20.21 4.20
N VAL A 363 8.78 21.29 4.96
CA VAL A 363 9.17 22.58 4.39
C VAL A 363 10.56 22.98 4.90
N ASN A 364 11.46 23.32 3.97
CA ASN A 364 12.79 23.83 4.30
C ASN A 364 12.72 25.31 4.72
N ILE A 365 12.06 25.57 5.84
CA ILE A 365 11.94 26.91 6.43
C ILE A 365 12.98 27.11 7.54
N SER A 366 13.41 28.37 7.68
CA SER A 366 14.20 28.85 8.80
C SER A 366 13.71 30.24 9.21
N ALA A 367 13.06 30.33 10.36
CA ALA A 367 12.67 31.58 10.99
C ALA A 367 13.79 32.16 11.88
N ASP A 368 13.70 33.45 12.16
CA ASP A 368 14.57 34.14 13.13
C ASP A 368 14.15 33.81 14.57
N HIS A 369 12.83 33.79 14.81
CA HIS A 369 12.20 33.55 16.11
C HIS A 369 11.02 32.59 15.99
N LEU A 370 10.69 31.93 17.11
CA LEU A 370 9.59 30.99 17.23
C LEU A 370 8.71 31.36 18.44
N VAL A 371 7.39 31.33 18.24
CA VAL A 371 6.40 31.41 19.32
C VAL A 371 5.45 30.22 19.18
N CYS A 372 5.25 29.42 20.22
CA CYS A 372 4.40 28.23 20.10
C CYS A 372 3.74 27.76 21.39
N ASP A 373 2.70 26.94 21.24
CA ASP A 373 2.15 26.17 22.36
C ASP A 373 3.01 24.94 22.69
N LEU A 374 2.92 24.47 23.94
CA LEU A 374 3.57 23.24 24.38
C LEU A 374 2.93 22.00 23.73
N SER A 375 3.75 21.19 23.07
CA SER A 375 3.39 19.89 22.48
C SER A 375 4.23 18.75 23.07
N THR A 376 4.18 17.56 22.46
CA THR A 376 5.05 16.41 22.80
C THR A 376 6.48 16.64 22.32
N PHE A 377 7.46 15.92 22.88
CA PHE A 377 8.88 16.23 22.68
C PHE A 377 9.34 16.04 21.23
N ASP A 378 8.81 15.04 20.52
CA ASP A 378 9.03 14.82 19.09
C ASP A 378 8.54 16.00 18.24
N SER A 379 7.35 16.52 18.52
CA SER A 379 6.79 17.70 17.87
C SER A 379 7.60 18.96 18.18
N MET A 380 7.95 19.18 19.47
CA MET A 380 8.74 20.34 19.89
C MET A 380 10.14 20.35 19.26
N ALA A 381 10.84 19.21 19.22
CA ALA A 381 12.15 19.10 18.59
C ALA A 381 12.10 19.47 17.09
N GLN A 382 11.05 19.06 16.38
CA GLN A 382 10.85 19.43 14.97
C GLN A 382 10.56 20.94 14.81
N ARG A 383 9.72 21.54 15.66
CA ARG A 383 9.46 22.99 15.68
C ARG A 383 10.74 23.79 15.92
N PHE A 384 11.57 23.37 16.88
CA PHE A 384 12.87 23.99 17.15
C PHE A 384 13.85 23.84 15.98
N GLY A 385 13.68 22.79 15.16
CA GLY A 385 14.38 22.61 13.89
C GLY A 385 13.98 23.59 12.78
N ARG A 386 12.96 24.44 12.98
CA ARG A 386 12.50 25.46 12.01
C ARG A 386 12.92 26.88 12.36
N VAL A 387 13.66 27.06 13.46
CA VAL A 387 14.26 28.34 13.87
C VAL A 387 15.78 28.23 13.86
N ASN A 388 16.45 29.26 13.35
CA ASN A 388 17.92 29.32 13.19
C ASN A 388 18.54 28.04 12.62
N ARG A 389 17.93 27.47 11.58
CA ARG A 389 18.28 26.15 11.06
C ARG A 389 19.73 26.06 10.56
N PHE A 390 20.26 27.18 10.06
CA PHE A 390 21.59 27.26 9.45
C PHE A 390 22.63 27.95 10.34
N GLY A 391 22.29 28.30 11.59
CA GLY A 391 23.19 29.01 12.50
C GLY A 391 23.63 30.37 11.97
N THR A 392 22.72 31.09 11.30
CA THR A 392 22.97 32.42 10.69
C THR A 392 22.50 33.56 11.58
N CYS A 393 21.71 33.27 12.62
CA CYS A 393 21.25 34.25 13.59
C CYS A 393 21.98 34.07 14.92
N ASP A 394 22.53 35.15 15.47
CA ASP A 394 23.28 35.11 16.72
C ASP A 394 22.38 35.08 17.97
N ARG A 395 21.10 35.47 17.84
CA ARG A 395 20.16 35.66 18.97
C ARG A 395 18.74 35.19 18.65
N SER A 396 18.57 33.92 18.30
CA SER A 396 17.23 33.35 18.12
C SER A 396 16.54 33.04 19.44
N LYS A 397 15.26 33.41 19.51
CA LYS A 397 14.40 33.22 20.69
C LYS A 397 13.23 32.30 20.38
N ILE A 398 12.90 31.47 21.35
CA ILE A 398 11.80 30.50 21.32
C ILE A 398 10.92 30.76 22.54
N HIS A 399 9.69 31.21 22.33
CA HIS A 399 8.70 31.40 23.38
C HIS A 399 7.72 30.23 23.37
N VAL A 400 7.72 29.42 24.44
CA VAL A 400 6.81 28.28 24.59
C VAL A 400 5.77 28.61 25.64
N ILE A 401 4.52 28.73 25.22
CA ILE A 401 3.37 28.96 26.10
C ILE A 401 2.85 27.58 26.53
N HIS A 402 2.82 27.32 27.84
CA HIS A 402 2.39 26.03 28.38
C HIS A 402 1.21 26.17 29.34
N PRO A 403 0.31 25.17 29.40
CA PRO A 403 -0.71 25.11 30.44
C PRO A 403 -0.05 25.11 31.83
N PRO A 404 -0.71 25.65 32.87
CA PRO A 404 -0.28 25.45 34.25
C PRO A 404 -0.03 23.97 34.55
N ALA A 405 1.01 23.66 35.33
CA ALA A 405 1.36 22.26 35.63
C ALA A 405 0.23 21.48 36.29
N SER A 406 -0.67 22.16 37.01
CA SER A 406 -1.89 21.60 37.61
C SER A 406 -2.95 21.14 36.61
N GLU A 407 -2.89 21.60 35.35
CA GLU A 407 -3.81 21.19 34.28
C GLU A 407 -3.29 20.01 33.45
N LEU A 408 -2.05 19.59 33.68
CA LEU A 408 -1.46 18.43 33.02
C LEU A 408 -1.58 17.18 33.90
N PRO A 409 -1.93 16.00 33.34
CA PRO A 409 -2.15 14.78 34.12
C PRO A 409 -0.91 14.33 34.89
N SER A 410 -1.12 13.94 36.14
CA SER A 410 -0.12 13.26 36.96
C SER A 410 0.10 11.81 36.51
N ASP A 411 1.15 11.16 37.00
CA ASP A 411 1.34 9.72 36.76
C ASP A 411 0.21 8.87 37.37
N GLU A 412 -0.46 9.36 38.42
CA GLU A 412 -1.62 8.71 39.02
C GLU A 412 -2.86 8.80 38.13
N ASP A 413 -3.09 9.96 37.49
CA ASP A 413 -4.18 10.15 36.53
C ASP A 413 -4.01 9.24 35.31
N GLU A 414 -2.78 9.14 34.78
CA GLU A 414 -2.46 8.24 33.68
C GLU A 414 -2.70 6.77 34.06
N ALA A 415 -2.25 6.36 35.26
CA ALA A 415 -2.47 5.00 35.75
C ALA A 415 -3.96 4.69 35.97
N ALA A 416 -4.75 5.66 36.43
CA ALA A 416 -6.19 5.53 36.55
C ALA A 416 -6.87 5.42 35.18
N GLU A 417 -6.42 6.19 34.19
CA GLU A 417 -6.98 6.14 32.82
C GLU A 417 -6.68 4.81 32.13
N LYS A 418 -5.49 4.23 32.32
CA LYS A 418 -5.12 2.89 31.82
C LYS A 418 -6.07 1.79 32.31
N LYS A 419 -6.74 1.97 33.45
CA LYS A 419 -7.65 0.97 34.03
C LYS A 419 -9.05 0.99 33.40
N LYS A 420 -9.40 2.03 32.63
CA LYS A 420 -10.71 2.12 31.98
C LYS A 420 -10.79 1.19 30.77
N GLU A 421 -11.98 0.66 30.50
CA GLU A 421 -12.23 -0.19 29.33
C GLU A 421 -11.98 0.54 28.00
N LYS A 422 -12.19 1.87 27.99
CA LYS A 422 -11.86 2.78 26.89
C LYS A 422 -11.08 3.98 27.41
N PRO A 423 -9.74 3.89 27.49
CA PRO A 423 -8.90 4.97 28.00
C PRO A 423 -9.00 6.23 27.12
N ASN A 424 -9.10 7.40 27.75
CA ASN A 424 -9.00 8.69 27.09
C ASN A 424 -7.53 9.03 26.83
N ALA A 425 -7.10 8.85 25.60
CA ALA A 425 -5.76 9.19 25.17
C ALA A 425 -5.31 10.62 25.33
N LEU A 426 -6.25 11.57 25.37
CA LEU A 426 -5.89 12.95 25.62
C LEU A 426 -5.15 13.07 26.96
N VAL A 427 -5.45 12.19 27.92
CA VAL A 427 -4.70 12.04 29.18
C VAL A 427 -3.26 11.63 28.90
N PHE A 428 -3.03 10.59 28.11
CA PHE A 428 -1.69 10.09 27.78
C PHE A 428 -0.88 11.10 26.96
N PHE A 429 -1.53 11.74 25.99
CA PHE A 429 -0.94 12.83 25.20
C PHE A 429 -0.56 14.01 26.09
N ASN A 430 -1.43 14.42 27.03
CA ASN A 430 -1.12 15.49 27.97
C ASN A 430 -0.07 15.08 29.02
N ALA A 431 0.00 13.82 29.41
CA ALA A 431 1.08 13.29 30.25
C ALA A 431 2.43 13.37 29.51
N ALA A 432 2.46 13.05 28.21
CA ALA A 432 3.65 13.26 27.37
C ALA A 432 4.04 14.74 27.27
N ARG A 433 3.07 15.67 27.19
CA ARG A 433 3.34 17.12 27.25
C ARG A 433 3.93 17.54 28.60
N ARG A 434 3.47 16.98 29.72
CA ARG A 434 4.07 17.24 31.05
C ARG A 434 5.54 16.82 31.08
N ARG A 435 5.84 15.59 30.64
CA ARG A 435 7.22 15.08 30.54
C ARG A 435 8.06 15.93 29.59
N THR A 436 7.46 16.43 28.51
CA THR A 436 8.12 17.38 27.60
C THR A 436 8.48 18.68 28.33
N LEU A 437 7.57 19.26 29.12
CA LEU A 437 7.86 20.47 29.90
C LEU A 437 8.99 20.25 30.91
N GLU A 438 9.03 19.09 31.56
CA GLU A 438 10.10 18.70 32.48
C GLU A 438 11.46 18.61 31.76
N LEU A 439 11.50 17.99 30.58
CA LEU A 439 12.70 17.93 29.73
C LEU A 439 13.13 19.33 29.27
N LEU A 440 12.20 20.20 28.87
CA LEU A 440 12.56 21.56 28.43
C LEU A 440 13.16 22.40 29.56
N ARG A 441 12.76 22.13 30.82
CA ARG A 441 13.35 22.79 32.00
C ARG A 441 14.78 22.31 32.27
N SER A 442 15.11 21.04 31.99
CA SER A 442 16.46 20.51 32.21
C SER A 442 17.49 21.01 31.20
N LEU A 443 17.05 21.55 30.06
CA LEU A 443 17.91 22.11 29.01
C LEU A 443 18.57 23.46 29.36
N ASN A 444 18.26 24.05 30.52
CA ASN A 444 18.80 25.34 30.97
C ASN A 444 18.70 26.46 29.91
N GLY A 445 17.61 26.44 29.13
CA GLY A 445 17.31 27.47 28.12
C GLY A 445 17.95 27.25 26.74
N SER A 446 18.61 26.12 26.45
CA SER A 446 19.16 25.83 25.11
C SER A 446 18.29 24.85 24.31
N ALA A 447 17.90 25.22 23.09
CA ALA A 447 17.26 24.31 22.12
C ALA A 447 18.20 23.88 20.98
N SER A 448 19.51 24.00 21.15
CA SER A 448 20.44 23.57 20.10
C SER A 448 20.32 22.06 19.85
N PRO A 449 20.54 21.59 18.60
CA PRO A 449 20.52 20.15 18.32
C PRO A 449 21.42 19.33 19.26
N ALA A 450 22.58 19.87 19.65
CA ALA A 450 23.45 19.26 20.67
C ALA A 450 22.72 19.08 22.02
N ALA A 451 22.15 20.16 22.55
CA ALA A 451 21.49 20.12 23.87
C ALA A 451 20.28 19.16 23.88
N LEU A 452 19.52 19.10 22.78
CA LEU A 452 18.42 18.13 22.63
C LEU A 452 18.91 16.68 22.49
N GLY A 453 20.11 16.50 21.92
CA GLY A 453 20.80 15.22 21.74
C GLY A 453 21.27 14.63 23.07
N ASP A 454 21.77 15.49 23.96
CA ASP A 454 22.36 15.15 25.26
C ASP A 454 21.31 14.71 26.32
N LEU A 455 20.02 14.88 26.03
CA LEU A 455 18.95 14.41 26.89
C LEU A 455 18.90 12.88 26.99
N ASN A 456 18.54 12.37 28.18
CA ASN A 456 18.42 10.94 28.45
C ASN A 456 17.44 10.26 27.46
N PRO A 457 17.85 9.20 26.72
CA PRO A 457 17.01 8.60 25.68
C PRO A 457 15.67 8.00 26.19
N PRO A 458 15.64 7.19 27.28
CA PRO A 458 14.38 6.75 27.89
C PRO A 458 13.42 7.89 28.26
N GLU A 459 13.90 8.96 28.87
CA GLU A 459 13.06 10.10 29.26
C GLU A 459 12.49 10.83 28.03
N ARG A 460 13.30 11.02 26.98
CA ARG A 460 12.82 11.54 25.70
C ARG A 460 11.72 10.68 25.09
N GLN A 461 11.92 9.36 25.10
CA GLN A 461 10.95 8.42 24.54
C GLN A 461 9.62 8.45 25.31
N ALA A 462 9.66 8.60 26.63
CA ALA A 462 8.46 8.73 27.47
C ALA A 462 7.69 10.06 27.23
N ALA A 463 8.34 11.06 26.66
CA ALA A 463 7.77 12.37 26.33
C ALA A 463 7.26 12.48 24.88
N PHE A 464 7.40 11.43 24.05
CA PHE A 464 6.85 11.39 22.70
C PHE A 464 5.33 11.19 22.69
N ALA A 465 4.71 11.54 21.56
CA ALA A 465 3.31 11.20 21.32
C ALA A 465 3.06 9.68 21.47
N PRO A 466 1.92 9.26 22.05
CA PRO A 466 1.56 7.84 22.15
C PRO A 466 1.61 7.16 20.78
N GLN A 467 2.22 5.97 20.72
CA GLN A 467 2.28 5.21 19.48
C GLN A 467 0.89 4.70 19.07
N ARG A 468 0.62 4.78 17.77
CA ARG A 468 -0.50 4.09 17.13
C ARG A 468 -0.30 2.57 17.25
N THR A 469 -1.39 1.82 17.31
CA THR A 469 -1.34 0.36 17.36
C THR A 469 -0.84 -0.15 16.01
N ILE A 470 0.35 -0.75 15.99
CA ILE A 470 0.94 -1.31 14.76
C ILE A 470 0.32 -2.67 14.49
N LEU A 471 -0.20 -2.87 13.28
CA LEU A 471 -0.75 -4.14 12.86
C LEU A 471 0.35 -5.06 12.32
N PRO A 472 0.43 -6.31 12.78
CA PRO A 472 1.35 -7.27 12.21
C PRO A 472 0.87 -7.73 10.83
N VAL A 473 1.79 -7.86 9.89
CA VAL A 473 1.54 -8.50 8.59
C VAL A 473 1.87 -9.98 8.61
N SER A 474 1.24 -10.74 7.71
CA SER A 474 1.47 -12.17 7.51
C SER A 474 1.67 -12.50 6.04
N ASP A 475 2.16 -13.71 5.78
CA ASP A 475 2.30 -14.23 4.43
C ASP A 475 0.97 -14.38 3.69
N ILE A 476 -0.11 -14.67 4.42
CA ILE A 476 -1.48 -14.69 3.88
C ILE A 476 -1.89 -13.32 3.34
N LEU A 477 -1.57 -12.25 4.07
CA LEU A 477 -1.90 -10.89 3.64
C LEU A 477 -1.10 -10.51 2.39
N PHE A 478 0.18 -10.86 2.32
CA PHE A 478 0.98 -10.66 1.12
C PHE A 478 0.45 -11.46 -0.08
N ASP A 479 -0.04 -12.69 0.12
CA ASP A 479 -0.75 -13.43 -0.94
C ASP A 479 -1.98 -12.68 -1.41
N ALA A 480 -2.86 -12.28 -0.49
CA ALA A 480 -4.12 -11.61 -0.80
C ALA A 480 -3.92 -10.33 -1.62
N TRP A 481 -2.93 -9.52 -1.24
CA TRP A 481 -2.57 -8.31 -1.98
C TRP A 481 -1.96 -8.63 -3.37
N ALA A 482 -1.19 -9.70 -3.51
CA ALA A 482 -0.58 -10.08 -4.79
C ALA A 482 -1.59 -10.56 -5.86
N LEU A 483 -2.83 -10.90 -5.48
CA LEU A 483 -3.93 -11.29 -6.38
C LEU A 483 -4.55 -10.09 -7.12
N THR A 484 -3.71 -9.37 -7.85
CA THR A 484 -4.04 -8.08 -8.50
C THR A 484 -5.15 -8.18 -9.54
N THR A 485 -5.36 -9.33 -10.19
CA THR A 485 -6.47 -9.50 -11.16
C THR A 485 -7.84 -9.66 -10.47
N VAL A 486 -7.89 -9.97 -9.17
CA VAL A 486 -9.14 -9.98 -8.40
C VAL A 486 -9.53 -8.54 -8.06
N ARG A 487 -10.43 -7.97 -8.86
CA ARG A 487 -10.84 -6.57 -8.79
C ARG A 487 -11.85 -6.28 -7.68
N ASP A 488 -12.78 -7.20 -7.46
CA ASP A 488 -13.82 -7.06 -6.45
C ASP A 488 -13.25 -7.22 -5.03
N LYS A 489 -14.06 -6.86 -4.02
CA LYS A 489 -13.70 -7.05 -2.61
C LYS A 489 -13.40 -8.52 -2.33
N LEU A 490 -12.15 -8.79 -1.95
CA LEU A 490 -11.68 -10.11 -1.55
C LEU A 490 -11.72 -10.20 -0.02
N PRO A 491 -12.56 -11.06 0.59
CA PRO A 491 -12.56 -11.28 2.03
C PRO A 491 -11.15 -11.66 2.52
N GLY A 492 -10.70 -11.06 3.63
CA GLY A 492 -9.34 -11.27 4.13
C GLY A 492 -8.25 -10.43 3.45
N ARG A 493 -8.59 -9.58 2.46
CA ARG A 493 -7.71 -8.56 1.89
C ARG A 493 -8.04 -7.18 2.49
N PRO A 494 -7.42 -6.75 3.60
CA PRO A 494 -7.67 -5.45 4.20
C PRO A 494 -7.08 -4.30 3.36
N HIS A 495 -7.49 -3.08 3.68
CA HIS A 495 -6.83 -1.86 3.22
C HIS A 495 -5.39 -1.81 3.72
N VAL A 496 -4.51 -1.18 2.94
CA VAL A 496 -3.08 -1.10 3.25
C VAL A 496 -2.75 0.02 4.23
N GLU A 497 -3.54 1.09 4.29
CA GLU A 497 -3.28 2.27 5.11
C GLU A 497 -3.02 1.97 6.60
N PRO A 498 -3.80 1.10 7.29
CA PRO A 498 -3.53 0.74 8.68
C PRO A 498 -2.16 0.08 8.90
N TYR A 499 -1.60 -0.57 7.89
CA TYR A 499 -0.27 -1.18 7.93
C TYR A 499 0.84 -0.18 7.59
N LEU A 500 0.51 0.92 6.92
CA LEU A 500 1.46 2.01 6.65
C LEU A 500 1.59 2.94 7.85
N HIS A 501 0.47 3.27 8.51
CA HIS A 501 0.41 4.34 9.51
C HIS A 501 0.08 3.86 10.93
N GLY A 502 -0.22 2.58 11.12
CA GLY A 502 -0.81 2.05 12.34
C GLY A 502 -2.29 2.41 12.46
N LEU A 503 -3.02 1.69 13.30
CA LEU A 503 -4.42 2.02 13.56
C LEU A 503 -4.53 3.41 14.19
N PRO A 504 -5.40 4.29 13.64
CA PRO A 504 -5.71 5.53 14.31
C PRO A 504 -6.27 5.15 15.68
N PRO A 505 -5.84 5.81 16.75
CA PRO A 505 -6.35 5.45 18.04
C PRO A 505 -7.83 5.87 18.17
N ALA A 506 -8.60 5.24 19.06
CA ALA A 506 -10.07 5.36 19.09
C ALA A 506 -10.66 6.79 19.24
N TRP A 507 -9.83 7.78 19.57
CA TRP A 507 -10.18 9.20 19.72
C TRP A 507 -9.76 10.07 18.52
N GLU A 508 -8.86 9.57 17.68
CA GLU A 508 -8.51 10.23 16.43
C GLU A 508 -9.71 10.09 15.51
N THR A 509 -10.26 11.25 15.15
CA THR A 509 -11.50 11.33 14.41
C THR A 509 -11.17 11.20 12.93
N PRO A 510 -11.84 10.31 12.18
CA PRO A 510 -11.52 10.06 10.78
C PRO A 510 -11.37 11.36 9.99
N GLU A 511 -10.39 11.40 9.09
CA GLU A 511 -10.32 12.48 8.12
C GLU A 511 -11.29 12.21 6.97
N VAL A 512 -11.83 13.29 6.41
CA VAL A 512 -12.67 13.27 5.22
C VAL A 512 -12.03 14.18 4.20
N HIS A 513 -11.91 13.68 2.99
CA HIS A 513 -11.36 14.44 1.88
C HIS A 513 -12.49 14.99 1.01
N ILE A 514 -12.40 16.26 0.62
CA ILE A 514 -13.43 16.92 -0.20
C ILE A 514 -12.78 17.44 -1.48
N GLY A 515 -13.40 17.18 -2.62
CA GLY A 515 -13.02 17.69 -3.94
C GLY A 515 -14.20 18.28 -4.69
N TRP A 516 -13.92 19.11 -5.69
CA TRP A 516 -14.95 19.74 -6.54
C TRP A 516 -14.74 19.37 -8.00
N ARG A 517 -15.77 18.78 -8.62
CA ARG A 517 -15.71 18.23 -10.00
C ARG A 517 -16.98 18.56 -10.78
N GLU A 518 -16.82 19.14 -11.97
CA GLU A 518 -17.95 19.50 -12.84
C GLU A 518 -18.82 18.30 -13.21
N GLU A 519 -18.24 17.13 -13.48
CA GLU A 519 -18.99 15.94 -13.89
C GLU A 519 -19.97 15.44 -12.84
N VAL A 520 -19.74 15.71 -11.55
CA VAL A 520 -20.65 15.31 -10.47
C VAL A 520 -22.02 15.98 -10.66
N GLY A 521 -22.03 17.22 -11.16
CA GLY A 521 -23.26 17.98 -11.41
C GLY A 521 -23.88 17.75 -12.79
N ARG A 522 -23.16 17.11 -13.72
CA ARG A 522 -23.57 16.95 -15.12
C ARG A 522 -23.92 15.52 -15.50
N VAL A 523 -23.20 14.53 -14.98
CA VAL A 523 -23.44 13.10 -15.24
C VAL A 523 -24.33 12.55 -14.13
N THR A 524 -25.64 12.74 -14.29
CA THR A 524 -26.68 12.33 -13.33
C THR A 524 -27.78 11.54 -14.03
N GLY A 525 -28.61 10.82 -13.26
CA GLY A 525 -29.75 10.07 -13.80
C GLY A 525 -29.32 9.01 -14.83
N PRO A 526 -30.02 8.90 -15.99
CA PRO A 526 -29.73 7.88 -17.01
C PRO A 526 -28.30 7.91 -17.57
N LEU A 527 -27.62 9.07 -17.53
CA LEU A 527 -26.23 9.17 -17.99
C LEU A 527 -25.28 8.30 -17.17
N LEU A 528 -25.59 8.00 -15.90
CA LEU A 528 -24.76 7.13 -15.04
C LEU A 528 -24.81 5.66 -15.45
N GLU A 529 -25.85 5.23 -16.17
CA GLU A 529 -25.95 3.86 -16.71
C GLU A 529 -24.98 3.67 -17.89
N THR A 530 -24.71 4.73 -18.64
CA THR A 530 -23.77 4.72 -19.77
C THR A 530 -22.34 5.08 -19.35
N TYR A 531 -22.21 6.06 -18.44
CA TYR A 531 -20.94 6.58 -17.94
C TYR A 531 -20.89 6.44 -16.42
N SER A 532 -20.49 5.27 -15.94
CA SER A 532 -20.43 5.03 -14.50
C SER A 532 -19.44 5.99 -13.83
N ALA A 533 -19.79 6.51 -12.65
CA ALA A 533 -18.93 7.43 -11.90
C ALA A 533 -17.54 6.83 -11.62
N LYS A 534 -17.48 5.50 -11.42
CA LYS A 534 -16.23 4.77 -11.23
C LYS A 534 -15.35 4.82 -12.48
N ASP A 535 -15.89 4.53 -13.66
CA ASP A 535 -15.12 4.53 -14.91
C ASP A 535 -14.63 5.95 -15.25
N LEU A 536 -15.42 6.98 -14.94
CA LEU A 536 -15.03 8.38 -15.10
C LEU A 536 -13.84 8.73 -14.19
N LEU A 537 -13.86 8.31 -12.93
CA LEU A 537 -12.73 8.49 -12.02
C LEU A 537 -11.52 7.61 -12.38
N GLU A 538 -11.72 6.44 -12.99
CA GLU A 538 -10.61 5.65 -13.54
C GLU A 538 -9.96 6.34 -14.76
N ALA A 539 -10.78 6.95 -15.63
CA ALA A 539 -10.30 7.70 -16.80
C ALA A 539 -9.66 9.04 -16.43
N PHE A 540 -10.17 9.73 -15.41
CA PHE A 540 -9.68 11.04 -14.96
C PHE A 540 -9.52 11.09 -13.43
N PRO A 541 -8.50 10.41 -12.87
CA PRO A 541 -8.37 10.19 -11.43
C PRO A 541 -8.25 11.45 -10.59
N LEU A 542 -8.78 11.39 -9.36
CA LEU A 542 -8.58 12.44 -8.36
C LEU A 542 -7.09 12.59 -8.05
N LYS A 543 -6.62 13.84 -8.05
CA LYS A 543 -5.27 14.24 -7.68
C LYS A 543 -5.33 15.04 -6.40
N SER A 544 -4.25 14.95 -5.63
CA SER A 544 -4.24 15.54 -4.30
C SER A 544 -4.15 17.07 -4.28
N HIS A 545 -3.97 17.75 -5.42
CA HIS A 545 -4.18 19.20 -5.52
C HIS A 545 -5.66 19.59 -5.51
N GLU A 546 -6.55 18.66 -5.88
CA GLU A 546 -8.00 18.87 -5.93
C GLU A 546 -8.65 18.72 -4.56
N LEU A 547 -7.99 17.97 -3.66
CA LEU A 547 -8.55 17.56 -2.39
C LEU A 547 -8.08 18.47 -1.25
N LEU A 548 -9.02 18.79 -0.36
CA LEU A 548 -8.74 19.25 1.00
C LEU A 548 -9.12 18.14 1.97
N GLY A 549 -8.35 17.99 3.05
CA GLY A 549 -8.61 17.00 4.11
C GLY A 549 -8.98 17.71 5.39
N ASP A 550 -10.05 17.29 6.05
CA ASP A 550 -10.48 17.90 7.30
C ASP A 550 -11.11 16.84 8.22
N ASN A 551 -11.28 17.17 9.50
CA ASN A 551 -11.86 16.30 10.50
C ASN A 551 -13.35 16.03 10.22
N ILE A 552 -13.77 14.76 10.31
CA ILE A 552 -15.15 14.33 10.05
C ILE A 552 -16.23 15.19 10.72
N ASN A 553 -16.02 15.61 11.98
CA ASN A 553 -17.04 16.39 12.68
C ASN A 553 -17.17 17.79 12.07
N ARG A 554 -16.04 18.45 11.79
CA ARG A 554 -16.04 19.79 11.20
C ARG A 554 -16.52 19.77 9.75
N VAL A 555 -16.17 18.73 8.99
CA VAL A 555 -16.70 18.51 7.64
C VAL A 555 -18.21 18.33 7.69
N TYR A 556 -18.70 17.40 8.50
CA TYR A 556 -20.14 17.15 8.63
C TYR A 556 -20.91 18.42 9.04
N ASP A 557 -20.41 19.16 10.04
CA ASP A 557 -21.02 20.42 10.49
C ASP A 557 -21.01 21.52 9.42
N ARG A 558 -19.98 21.58 8.59
CA ARG A 558 -19.87 22.55 7.49
C ARG A 558 -20.71 22.14 6.28
N LEU A 559 -20.75 20.85 5.91
CA LEU A 559 -21.62 20.32 4.85
C LEU A 559 -23.10 20.60 5.15
N LYS A 560 -23.53 20.42 6.40
CA LYS A 560 -24.88 20.79 6.86
C LYS A 560 -25.26 22.26 6.69
N LYS A 561 -24.26 23.14 6.63
CA LYS A 561 -24.44 24.59 6.55
C LYS A 561 -24.19 25.14 5.14
N LEU A 562 -23.89 24.27 4.17
CA LEU A 562 -23.81 24.68 2.77
C LEU A 562 -25.15 25.27 2.33
N LYS A 563 -25.07 26.28 1.48
CA LYS A 563 -26.25 26.90 0.85
C LYS A 563 -26.80 26.10 -0.34
N ALA A 564 -26.19 24.95 -0.65
CA ALA A 564 -26.58 24.08 -1.77
C ALA A 564 -27.92 23.38 -1.51
N ASP A 565 -28.64 23.06 -2.58
CA ASP A 565 -29.90 22.32 -2.48
C ASP A 565 -29.68 20.88 -2.00
N THR A 566 -30.64 20.32 -1.27
CA THR A 566 -30.54 18.94 -0.75
C THR A 566 -30.47 17.88 -1.86
N SER A 567 -31.04 18.16 -3.04
CA SER A 567 -30.98 17.30 -4.23
C SER A 567 -29.64 17.40 -4.98
N THR A 568 -28.73 18.28 -4.55
CA THR A 568 -27.40 18.42 -5.17
C THR A 568 -26.70 17.06 -5.20
N PRO A 569 -26.28 16.58 -6.38
CA PRO A 569 -25.63 15.28 -6.52
C PRO A 569 -24.27 15.27 -5.81
N VAL A 570 -23.93 14.14 -5.21
CA VAL A 570 -22.67 13.91 -4.49
C VAL A 570 -22.14 12.53 -4.86
N TRP A 571 -20.86 12.44 -5.17
CA TRP A 571 -20.17 11.15 -5.30
C TRP A 571 -19.34 10.90 -4.06
N VAL A 572 -19.61 9.79 -3.38
CA VAL A 572 -18.85 9.35 -2.21
C VAL A 572 -17.96 8.20 -2.65
N VAL A 573 -16.66 8.45 -2.71
CA VAL A 573 -15.67 7.44 -3.05
C VAL A 573 -15.17 6.80 -1.77
N ASP A 574 -15.47 5.51 -1.62
CA ASP A 574 -15.02 4.66 -0.52
C ASP A 574 -13.52 4.30 -0.66
N ASP A 575 -12.97 3.68 0.37
CA ASP A 575 -11.55 3.32 0.45
C ASP A 575 -11.14 2.21 -0.53
N ASP A 576 -12.11 1.48 -1.08
CA ASP A 576 -11.93 0.44 -2.11
C ASP A 576 -12.11 0.98 -3.53
N ASP A 577 -12.12 2.31 -3.69
CA ASP A 577 -12.41 3.04 -4.92
C ASP A 577 -13.82 2.75 -5.50
N SER A 578 -14.71 2.10 -4.74
CA SER A 578 -16.13 2.07 -5.10
C SER A 578 -16.73 3.48 -4.96
N VAL A 579 -17.62 3.81 -5.89
CA VAL A 579 -18.25 5.13 -5.93
C VAL A 579 -19.73 4.96 -5.66
N ASN A 580 -20.18 5.50 -4.53
CA ASN A 580 -21.60 5.60 -4.20
C ASN A 580 -22.12 6.96 -4.67
N VAL A 581 -23.08 6.95 -5.58
CA VAL A 581 -23.74 8.17 -6.08
C VAL A 581 -24.98 8.43 -5.23
N THR A 582 -25.05 9.61 -4.63
CA THR A 582 -26.12 10.01 -3.71
C THR A 582 -26.41 11.51 -3.82
N THR A 583 -27.21 12.08 -2.91
CA THR A 583 -27.49 13.51 -2.81
C THR A 583 -26.91 14.09 -1.52
N LEU A 584 -26.74 15.42 -1.46
CA LEU A 584 -26.27 16.09 -0.25
C LEU A 584 -27.21 15.86 0.94
N GLY A 585 -28.53 15.88 0.69
CA GLY A 585 -29.55 15.61 1.70
C GLY A 585 -29.45 14.19 2.27
N ASP A 586 -29.36 13.19 1.40
CA ASP A 586 -29.25 11.78 1.81
C ASP A 586 -27.94 11.48 2.52
N LEU A 587 -26.83 12.08 2.07
CA LEU A 587 -25.53 11.95 2.73
C LEU A 587 -25.54 12.52 4.15
N ILE A 588 -26.19 13.68 4.35
CA ILE A 588 -26.37 14.27 5.68
C ILE A 588 -27.31 13.40 6.53
N ALA A 589 -28.38 12.86 5.95
CA ALA A 589 -29.33 11.98 6.65
C ALA A 589 -28.70 10.66 7.09
N ALA A 590 -27.76 10.10 6.31
CA ALA A 590 -26.98 8.91 6.66
C ALA A 590 -26.07 9.12 7.88
N GLY A 591 -25.84 10.38 8.28
CA GLY A 591 -25.11 10.76 9.48
C GLY A 591 -23.60 10.84 9.29
N ARG A 592 -22.91 11.37 10.30
CA ARG A 592 -21.47 11.68 10.22
C ARG A 592 -20.61 10.45 9.85
N ASP A 593 -20.95 9.27 10.37
CA ASP A 593 -20.12 8.07 10.23
C ASP A 593 -20.12 7.57 8.77
N ALA A 594 -21.10 8.00 7.95
CA ALA A 594 -21.12 7.75 6.52
C ALA A 594 -19.97 8.44 5.76
N LEU A 595 -19.30 9.42 6.37
CA LEU A 595 -18.18 10.17 5.79
C LEU A 595 -16.80 9.62 6.18
N ALA A 596 -16.73 8.75 7.20
CA ALA A 596 -15.47 8.35 7.81
C ALA A 596 -14.51 7.72 6.79
N PHE A 597 -13.29 8.28 6.69
CA PHE A 597 -12.22 7.87 5.77
C PHE A 597 -12.52 8.08 4.27
N LYS A 598 -13.72 8.55 3.92
CA LYS A 598 -14.15 8.67 2.52
C LYS A 598 -13.69 9.95 1.84
N ARG A 599 -13.76 9.94 0.51
CA ARG A 599 -13.65 11.13 -0.34
C ARG A 599 -15.04 11.56 -0.80
N VAL A 600 -15.40 12.80 -0.59
CA VAL A 600 -16.67 13.42 -1.00
C VAL A 600 -16.41 14.35 -2.17
N LEU A 601 -17.03 14.09 -3.31
CA LEU A 601 -16.95 14.95 -4.48
C LEU A 601 -18.25 15.74 -4.63
N LEU A 602 -18.10 17.06 -4.65
CA LEU A 602 -19.18 18.02 -4.82
C LEU A 602 -19.11 18.66 -6.21
N PRO A 603 -20.22 19.08 -6.82
CA PRO A 603 -20.16 19.94 -7.98
C PRO A 603 -19.74 21.36 -7.58
N PRO A 604 -19.11 22.16 -8.47
CA PRO A 604 -18.71 23.54 -8.17
C PRO A 604 -19.86 24.44 -7.67
N ILE A 605 -21.08 24.21 -8.16
CA ILE A 605 -22.30 24.91 -7.74
C ILE A 605 -22.73 24.63 -6.30
N ALA A 606 -22.18 23.60 -5.65
CA ALA A 606 -22.43 23.34 -4.23
C ALA A 606 -21.76 24.39 -3.31
N GLY A 607 -20.83 25.19 -3.85
CA GLY A 607 -20.08 26.17 -3.09
C GLY A 607 -19.14 25.51 -2.08
N GLY A 608 -18.95 26.16 -0.94
CA GLY A 608 -18.23 25.56 0.18
C GLY A 608 -16.71 25.77 0.19
N LEU A 609 -16.14 26.61 -0.66
CA LEU A 609 -14.69 26.77 -0.75
C LEU A 609 -14.27 28.24 -0.81
N THR A 610 -13.35 28.64 0.09
CA THR A 610 -12.73 29.97 0.12
C THR A 610 -11.23 29.82 0.42
N ASN A 611 -10.36 30.34 -0.45
CA ASN A 611 -8.90 30.31 -0.26
C ASN A 611 -8.32 28.93 0.11
N GLY A 612 -8.91 27.85 -0.45
CA GLY A 612 -8.48 26.48 -0.20
C GLY A 612 -9.01 25.85 1.10
N PHE A 613 -9.90 26.53 1.83
CA PHE A 613 -10.54 26.03 3.03
C PHE A 613 -12.04 25.81 2.82
N LEU A 614 -12.59 24.79 3.50
CA LEU A 614 -14.03 24.51 3.51
C LEU A 614 -14.78 25.65 4.20
N ASP A 615 -15.55 26.44 3.46
CA ASP A 615 -16.26 27.61 3.97
C ASP A 615 -17.74 27.53 3.57
N PRO A 616 -18.65 27.25 4.52
CA PRO A 616 -20.07 27.05 4.20
C PRO A 616 -20.77 28.31 3.67
N THR A 617 -20.14 29.49 3.78
CA THR A 617 -20.73 30.75 3.31
C THR A 617 -20.51 31.00 1.81
N SER A 618 -19.53 30.31 1.22
CA SER A 618 -19.17 30.41 -0.20
C SER A 618 -20.23 29.74 -1.08
N GLU A 619 -20.71 30.48 -2.08
CA GLU A 619 -21.78 30.03 -2.99
C GLU A 619 -21.27 29.30 -4.23
N ILE A 620 -19.99 29.46 -4.57
CA ILE A 620 -19.37 28.78 -5.70
C ILE A 620 -17.95 28.35 -5.34
N ALA A 621 -17.62 27.12 -5.73
CA ALA A 621 -16.26 26.61 -5.67
C ALA A 621 -15.67 26.53 -7.09
N ASN A 622 -14.36 26.31 -7.19
CA ASN A 622 -13.70 26.06 -8.46
C ASN A 622 -13.28 24.60 -8.60
N ASP A 623 -13.51 24.04 -9.79
CA ASP A 623 -12.93 22.79 -10.23
C ASP A 623 -11.49 23.06 -10.71
N VAL A 624 -10.51 22.48 -10.02
CA VAL A 624 -9.07 22.61 -10.34
C VAL A 624 -8.50 21.33 -10.93
N SER A 625 -9.34 20.40 -11.37
CA SER A 625 -8.91 19.11 -11.91
C SER A 625 -8.00 19.29 -13.14
N ASP A 626 -8.29 20.25 -14.02
CA ASP A 626 -7.46 20.59 -15.20
C ASP A 626 -6.18 21.38 -14.86
N GLN A 627 -5.99 21.82 -13.60
CA GLN A 627 -4.77 22.53 -13.15
C GLN A 627 -3.63 21.57 -12.76
N TRP A 628 -3.62 20.39 -13.35
CA TRP A 628 -2.54 19.43 -13.19
C TRP A 628 -1.44 19.72 -14.21
N ARG A 629 -0.28 20.20 -13.74
CA ARG A 629 0.81 20.69 -14.61
C ARG A 629 2.11 19.90 -14.42
N ASN A 630 2.94 19.85 -15.46
CA ASN A 630 4.30 19.30 -15.39
C ASN A 630 5.32 20.36 -14.92
N GLU A 631 6.60 19.99 -14.77
CA GLU A 631 7.70 20.88 -14.35
C GLU A 631 7.87 22.11 -15.26
N LYS A 632 7.47 22.01 -16.53
CA LYS A 632 7.52 23.09 -17.52
C LYS A 632 6.29 23.99 -17.48
N GLY A 633 5.33 23.71 -16.59
CA GLY A 633 4.07 24.45 -16.45
C GLY A 633 2.99 24.06 -17.47
N GLU A 634 3.22 23.05 -18.31
CA GLU A 634 2.23 22.57 -19.29
C GLU A 634 1.14 21.74 -18.60
N GLN A 635 -0.11 21.85 -19.04
CA GLN A 635 -1.20 21.01 -18.54
C GLN A 635 -0.98 19.55 -18.94
N ARG A 636 -1.25 18.63 -18.02
CA ARG A 636 -1.19 17.18 -18.23
C ARG A 636 -2.53 16.58 -18.65
N ARG A 637 -3.64 17.30 -18.42
CA ARG A 637 -4.99 16.90 -18.81
C ARG A 637 -5.87 18.12 -18.97
N VAL A 638 -6.88 18.00 -19.82
CA VAL A 638 -7.81 19.07 -20.17
C VAL A 638 -9.17 18.47 -20.49
N ARG A 639 -10.25 19.03 -19.96
CA ARG A 639 -11.62 18.77 -20.42
C ARG A 639 -12.10 19.96 -21.24
N ALA A 640 -12.65 19.72 -22.42
CA ALA A 640 -13.10 20.76 -23.35
C ALA A 640 -14.42 20.36 -24.01
N TRP A 641 -15.31 21.33 -24.18
CA TRP A 641 -16.53 21.17 -24.98
C TRP A 641 -16.19 21.14 -26.47
N ASP A 642 -17.07 20.53 -27.27
CA ASP A 642 -16.94 20.44 -28.73
C ASP A 642 -16.71 21.80 -29.41
N GLU A 643 -17.37 22.85 -28.93
CA GLU A 643 -17.19 24.23 -29.37
C GLU A 643 -15.75 24.74 -29.20
N ASN A 644 -15.05 24.24 -28.16
CA ASN A 644 -13.73 24.68 -27.74
C ASN A 644 -12.63 23.64 -28.00
N LYS A 645 -12.92 22.57 -28.74
CA LYS A 645 -11.96 21.49 -29.00
C LYS A 645 -10.69 21.97 -29.72
N GLU A 646 -10.78 23.05 -30.50
CA GLU A 646 -9.66 23.61 -31.26
C GLU A 646 -8.64 24.33 -30.36
N ALA A 647 -9.04 24.75 -29.16
CA ALA A 647 -8.15 25.37 -28.17
C ALA A 647 -7.28 24.33 -27.42
N VAL A 648 -7.55 23.04 -27.58
CA VAL A 648 -6.79 21.97 -26.92
C VAL A 648 -5.41 21.83 -27.58
N PRO A 649 -4.31 21.86 -26.80
CA PRO A 649 -2.97 21.70 -27.35
C PRO A 649 -2.79 20.40 -28.16
N GLY A 650 -2.13 20.48 -29.33
CA GLY A 650 -1.98 19.34 -30.25
C GLY A 650 -1.15 18.16 -29.70
N ASN A 651 -0.45 18.34 -28.59
CA ASN A 651 0.28 17.29 -27.87
C ASN A 651 -0.62 16.47 -26.91
N MET A 652 -1.91 16.77 -26.83
CA MET A 652 -2.89 16.04 -26.05
C MET A 652 -3.47 14.82 -26.80
N ARG A 653 -4.02 13.86 -26.06
CA ARG A 653 -4.69 12.63 -26.52
C ARG A 653 -6.10 12.62 -25.94
N LEU A 654 -7.11 12.48 -26.79
CA LEU A 654 -8.49 12.26 -26.36
C LEU A 654 -8.61 10.89 -25.67
N ILE A 655 -9.12 10.87 -24.44
CA ILE A 655 -9.31 9.65 -23.64
C ILE A 655 -10.78 9.24 -23.53
N LEU A 656 -11.69 10.22 -23.49
CA LEU A 656 -13.12 9.98 -23.31
C LEU A 656 -13.92 11.07 -24.01
N THR A 657 -15.12 10.73 -24.48
CA THR A 657 -16.12 11.69 -24.94
C THR A 657 -17.43 11.33 -24.26
N ILE A 658 -18.03 12.30 -23.58
CA ILE A 658 -19.32 12.17 -22.91
C ILE A 658 -20.34 12.92 -23.76
N ASP A 659 -21.38 12.22 -24.22
CA ASP A 659 -22.57 12.86 -24.79
C ASP A 659 -23.49 13.22 -23.60
N THR A 660 -23.56 14.51 -23.27
CA THR A 660 -24.37 14.98 -22.13
C THR A 660 -25.83 15.19 -22.49
N ASP A 661 -26.17 15.10 -23.77
CA ASP A 661 -27.54 15.20 -24.26
C ASP A 661 -27.79 14.21 -25.41
N PRO A 662 -27.91 12.89 -25.11
CA PRO A 662 -28.06 11.86 -26.13
C PRO A 662 -29.35 12.00 -26.95
N ASP A 663 -30.39 12.62 -26.38
CA ASP A 663 -31.70 12.83 -27.02
C ASP A 663 -31.76 14.15 -27.81
N ALA A 664 -30.65 14.88 -27.95
CA ALA A 664 -30.61 16.15 -28.66
C ALA A 664 -31.00 16.06 -30.14
N GLU A 665 -30.82 14.88 -30.77
CA GLU A 665 -31.24 14.65 -32.17
C GLU A 665 -32.75 14.57 -32.34
N ASP A 666 -33.49 14.33 -31.26
CA ASP A 666 -34.95 14.23 -31.24
C ASP A 666 -35.64 15.56 -30.82
N ARG A 667 -34.88 16.65 -30.65
CA ARG A 667 -35.40 17.99 -30.28
C ARG A 667 -35.23 19.01 -31.40
N ASP A 668 -36.22 19.88 -31.56
CA ASP A 668 -36.25 20.92 -32.61
C ASP A 668 -35.23 22.07 -32.41
N GLU A 669 -34.71 22.28 -31.19
CA GLU A 669 -33.66 23.27 -30.89
C GLU A 669 -32.55 22.65 -30.02
N PRO A 670 -31.28 22.64 -30.48
CA PRO A 670 -30.17 22.14 -29.67
C PRO A 670 -29.87 23.11 -28.52
N THR A 671 -29.99 22.63 -27.29
CA THR A 671 -29.68 23.40 -26.08
C THR A 671 -28.22 23.17 -25.65
N GLY A 672 -27.33 24.10 -26.02
CA GLY A 672 -25.96 24.19 -25.49
C GLY A 672 -24.95 23.16 -26.02
N SER A 673 -23.80 23.08 -25.35
CA SER A 673 -22.69 22.17 -25.68
C SER A 673 -23.08 20.71 -25.44
N ARG A 674 -23.02 19.85 -26.47
CA ARG A 674 -23.49 18.44 -26.39
C ARG A 674 -22.38 17.46 -26.01
N PHE A 675 -21.21 17.58 -26.64
CA PHE A 675 -20.11 16.64 -26.43
C PHE A 675 -19.03 17.23 -25.55
N TRP A 676 -18.73 16.54 -24.45
CA TRP A 676 -17.65 16.91 -23.54
C TRP A 676 -16.46 15.96 -23.73
N HIS A 677 -15.34 16.51 -24.20
CA HIS A 677 -14.16 15.76 -24.57
C HIS A 677 -13.08 15.87 -23.51
N TRP A 678 -12.57 14.72 -23.04
CA TRP A 678 -11.52 14.66 -22.02
C TRP A 678 -10.21 14.25 -22.68
N TYR A 679 -9.14 14.96 -22.32
CA TYR A 679 -7.82 14.80 -22.91
C TYR A 679 -6.74 14.62 -21.85
N GLU A 680 -5.68 13.91 -22.20
CA GLU A 680 -4.45 13.78 -21.42
C GLU A 680 -3.21 14.04 -22.28
N LEU A 681 -2.09 14.42 -21.66
CA LEU A 681 -0.83 14.66 -22.34
C LEU A 681 -0.25 13.32 -22.85
N ARG A 682 0.14 13.27 -24.12
CA ARG A 682 0.64 12.03 -24.77
C ARG A 682 1.86 11.41 -24.09
N ALA A 683 2.64 12.20 -23.36
CA ALA A 683 3.78 11.75 -22.56
C ALA A 683 3.60 12.28 -21.13
N GLY A 684 3.54 11.39 -20.14
CA GLY A 684 3.32 11.76 -18.73
C GLY A 684 1.86 11.98 -18.32
N GLY A 685 0.88 11.59 -19.14
CA GLY A 685 -0.52 11.38 -18.72
C GLY A 685 -0.70 10.12 -17.86
N ASP A 686 -1.89 9.91 -17.31
CA ASP A 686 -2.21 8.74 -16.47
C ASP A 686 -2.37 7.44 -17.29
N GLY A 687 -2.75 7.57 -18.56
CA GLY A 687 -2.94 6.46 -19.48
C GLY A 687 -1.63 5.79 -19.88
N GLU A 688 -1.71 4.47 -20.13
CA GLU A 688 -0.66 3.74 -20.84
C GLU A 688 -0.33 4.49 -22.13
N GLY A 689 0.88 5.06 -22.13
CA GLY A 689 1.49 5.81 -23.21
C GLY A 689 1.77 4.91 -24.40
N VAL A 690 0.72 4.37 -25.02
CA VAL A 690 0.78 4.00 -26.42
C VAL A 690 0.89 5.32 -27.15
N LYS A 691 2.12 5.70 -27.50
CA LYS A 691 2.33 6.46 -28.73
C LYS A 691 1.62 5.64 -29.80
N ASN A 692 0.40 6.00 -30.18
CA ASN A 692 -0.15 5.49 -31.42
C ASN A 692 0.85 5.93 -32.48
N SER A 693 1.60 4.98 -33.01
CA SER A 693 2.32 5.23 -34.23
C SER A 693 1.28 5.71 -35.23
N LYS A 694 1.50 6.86 -35.85
CA LYS A 694 0.60 7.35 -36.90
C LYS A 694 0.57 6.40 -38.11
N LEU A 695 1.49 5.43 -38.14
CA LEU A 695 1.71 4.49 -39.22
C LEU A 695 1.54 3.05 -38.71
N PRO A 696 1.06 2.13 -39.55
CA PRO A 696 0.92 0.72 -39.19
C PRO A 696 2.28 0.07 -38.92
N VAL A 697 2.30 -0.93 -38.04
CA VAL A 697 3.48 -1.75 -37.71
C VAL A 697 3.13 -3.22 -37.96
N LEU A 698 3.96 -3.88 -38.76
CA LEU A 698 3.81 -5.32 -39.03
C LEU A 698 3.99 -6.13 -37.75
N TRP A 699 3.24 -7.22 -37.62
CA TRP A 699 3.36 -8.11 -36.46
C TRP A 699 4.80 -8.60 -36.23
N GLN A 700 5.46 -9.09 -37.28
CA GLN A 700 6.83 -9.60 -37.18
C GLN A 700 7.84 -8.52 -36.72
N VAL A 701 7.72 -7.29 -37.25
CA VAL A 701 8.59 -6.18 -36.86
C VAL A 701 8.46 -5.87 -35.38
N HIS A 702 7.23 -5.82 -34.86
CA HIS A 702 6.99 -5.59 -33.43
C HIS A 702 7.60 -6.73 -32.60
N THR A 703 7.33 -7.99 -32.96
CA THR A 703 7.90 -9.16 -32.26
C THR A 703 9.43 -9.14 -32.26
N ASP A 704 10.06 -8.87 -33.41
CA ASP A 704 11.53 -8.78 -33.52
C ASP A 704 12.10 -7.65 -32.63
N ASP A 705 11.41 -6.52 -32.54
CA ASP A 705 11.76 -5.42 -31.63
C ASP A 705 11.65 -5.82 -30.16
N VAL A 706 10.58 -6.54 -29.76
CA VAL A 706 10.44 -7.05 -28.39
C VAL A 706 11.58 -8.02 -28.06
N VAL A 707 11.89 -8.95 -28.97
CA VAL A 707 12.98 -9.93 -28.78
C VAL A 707 14.33 -9.24 -28.63
N ARG A 708 14.62 -8.26 -29.49
CA ARG A 708 15.85 -7.45 -29.42
C ARG A 708 15.97 -6.72 -28.08
N ASN A 709 14.90 -6.07 -27.63
CA ASN A 709 14.87 -5.36 -26.35
C ASN A 709 15.02 -6.32 -25.16
N THR A 710 14.35 -7.48 -25.19
CA THR A 710 14.49 -8.53 -24.16
C THR A 710 15.93 -9.02 -24.07
N LYS A 711 16.59 -9.30 -25.21
CA LYS A 711 18.00 -9.72 -25.24
C LYS A 711 18.93 -8.69 -24.61
N ALA A 712 18.72 -7.40 -24.92
CA ALA A 712 19.51 -6.33 -24.31
C ALA A 712 19.32 -6.25 -22.78
N ILE A 713 18.08 -6.40 -22.30
CA ILE A 713 17.77 -6.43 -20.86
C ILE A 713 18.44 -7.65 -20.19
N VAL A 714 18.29 -8.83 -20.80
CA VAL A 714 18.87 -10.08 -20.29
C VAL A 714 20.38 -9.99 -20.22
N GLU A 715 21.04 -9.39 -21.21
CA GLU A 715 22.50 -9.21 -21.21
C GLU A 715 22.98 -8.37 -20.02
N LYS A 716 22.32 -7.23 -19.76
CA LYS A 716 22.68 -6.36 -18.62
C LYS A 716 22.34 -6.96 -17.26
N LEU A 717 21.43 -7.92 -17.22
CA LEU A 717 20.96 -8.64 -16.03
C LEU A 717 21.38 -10.12 -16.03
N LYS A 718 22.43 -10.48 -16.78
CA LYS A 718 22.81 -11.89 -17.00
C LYS A 718 23.13 -12.63 -15.71
N GLN A 719 23.81 -11.97 -14.76
CA GLN A 719 24.24 -12.60 -13.52
C GLN A 719 23.06 -13.07 -12.64
N PRO A 720 22.02 -12.25 -12.36
CA PRO A 720 20.85 -12.72 -11.62
C PRO A 720 19.90 -13.62 -12.43
N LEU A 721 19.85 -13.50 -13.77
CA LEU A 721 18.88 -14.26 -14.58
C LEU A 721 19.36 -15.66 -14.95
N GLY A 722 20.66 -15.87 -15.19
CA GLY A 722 21.18 -17.16 -15.63
C GLY A 722 20.39 -17.73 -16.82
N GLU A 723 19.88 -18.95 -16.67
CA GLU A 723 19.09 -19.65 -17.69
C GLU A 723 17.67 -19.09 -17.90
N LEU A 724 17.15 -18.26 -16.98
CA LEU A 724 15.85 -17.59 -17.14
C LEU A 724 15.87 -16.61 -18.32
N GLY A 725 17.05 -16.13 -18.72
CA GLY A 725 17.22 -15.28 -19.90
C GLY A 725 16.66 -15.94 -21.17
N THR A 726 16.98 -17.22 -21.39
CA THR A 726 16.47 -17.96 -22.56
C THR A 726 14.95 -18.10 -22.52
N ALA A 727 14.36 -18.31 -21.34
CA ALA A 727 12.91 -18.41 -21.20
C ALA A 727 12.20 -17.06 -21.46
N LEU A 728 12.80 -15.94 -21.04
CA LEU A 728 12.33 -14.58 -21.37
C LEU A 728 12.36 -14.33 -22.88
N GLU A 729 13.42 -14.76 -23.57
CA GLU A 729 13.53 -14.64 -25.03
C GLU A 729 12.45 -15.46 -25.74
N ILE A 730 12.22 -16.71 -25.36
CA ILE A 730 11.14 -17.55 -25.91
C ILE A 730 9.77 -16.91 -25.65
N ALA A 731 9.53 -16.37 -24.44
CA ALA A 731 8.28 -15.68 -24.14
C ALA A 731 8.10 -14.44 -25.04
N ALA A 732 9.16 -13.68 -25.31
CA ALA A 732 9.12 -12.54 -26.22
C ALA A 732 8.77 -12.96 -27.66
N GLU A 733 9.28 -14.09 -28.14
CA GLU A 733 8.96 -14.64 -29.47
C GLU A 733 7.48 -15.07 -29.58
N CYS A 734 6.89 -15.54 -28.48
CA CYS A 734 5.55 -16.14 -28.46
C CYS A 734 4.42 -15.23 -27.92
N HIS A 735 4.70 -14.14 -27.19
CA HIS A 735 3.69 -13.40 -26.42
C HIS A 735 2.50 -12.87 -27.25
N ASP A 736 2.76 -12.57 -28.52
CA ASP A 736 1.83 -11.89 -29.42
C ASP A 736 1.22 -12.80 -30.49
N LEU A 737 1.40 -14.13 -30.40
CA LEU A 737 0.84 -15.08 -31.38
C LEU A 737 -0.69 -14.96 -31.53
N GLY A 738 -1.41 -14.70 -30.45
CA GLY A 738 -2.86 -14.46 -30.46
C GLY A 738 -3.29 -13.22 -31.25
N LYS A 739 -2.39 -12.26 -31.53
CA LYS A 739 -2.72 -11.13 -32.42
C LYS A 739 -3.00 -11.58 -33.85
N LYS A 740 -2.58 -12.79 -34.24
CA LYS A 740 -2.84 -13.37 -35.57
C LYS A 740 -4.31 -13.78 -35.78
N ARG A 741 -5.11 -13.89 -34.71
CA ARG A 741 -6.53 -14.22 -34.82
C ARG A 741 -7.28 -13.15 -35.61
N GLY A 742 -8.24 -13.57 -36.43
CA GLY A 742 -9.09 -12.69 -37.22
C GLY A 742 -9.94 -11.76 -36.36
N VAL A 743 -10.37 -12.22 -35.18
CA VAL A 743 -11.11 -11.37 -34.21
C VAL A 743 -10.27 -10.17 -33.78
N PHE A 744 -8.98 -10.36 -33.46
CA PHE A 744 -8.08 -9.30 -33.04
C PHE A 744 -7.78 -8.34 -34.19
N GLN A 745 -7.48 -8.87 -35.38
CA GLN A 745 -7.20 -8.05 -36.57
C GLN A 745 -8.40 -7.19 -36.99
N LYS A 746 -9.64 -7.69 -36.78
CA LYS A 746 -10.86 -6.92 -36.98
C LYS A 746 -10.99 -5.77 -35.97
N VAL A 747 -10.75 -6.02 -34.68
CA VAL A 747 -10.76 -4.96 -33.66
C VAL A 747 -9.69 -3.91 -33.94
N LEU A 748 -8.50 -4.35 -34.37
CA LEU A 748 -7.40 -3.47 -34.74
C LEU A 748 -7.74 -2.58 -35.95
N GLY A 749 -8.77 -2.91 -36.73
CA GLY A 749 -9.17 -2.18 -37.94
C GLY A 749 -8.35 -2.55 -39.18
N ASN A 750 -7.77 -3.76 -39.21
CA ASN A 750 -6.96 -4.21 -40.35
C ASN A 750 -7.85 -4.69 -41.52
N ALA A 751 -8.19 -3.78 -42.43
CA ALA A 751 -8.99 -4.07 -43.61
C ALA A 751 -8.31 -5.05 -44.60
N LYS A 752 -6.98 -5.18 -44.55
CA LYS A 752 -6.18 -6.03 -45.45
C LYS A 752 -5.81 -7.38 -44.83
N TYR A 753 -6.46 -7.77 -43.73
CA TYR A 753 -6.22 -9.07 -43.11
C TYR A 753 -6.49 -10.24 -44.07
N ALA A 754 -7.54 -10.13 -44.89
CA ALA A 754 -7.86 -11.13 -45.92
C ALA A 754 -6.78 -11.27 -47.01
N ASP A 755 -5.96 -10.23 -47.21
CA ASP A 755 -4.82 -10.24 -48.13
C ASP A 755 -3.56 -10.87 -47.52
N GLY A 756 -3.64 -11.33 -46.26
CA GLY A 756 -2.53 -11.93 -45.52
C GLY A 756 -1.68 -10.94 -44.73
N LEU A 757 -2.04 -9.65 -44.70
CA LEU A 757 -1.36 -8.65 -43.90
C LEU A 757 -1.69 -8.83 -42.41
N ILE A 758 -0.69 -9.09 -41.57
CA ILE A 758 -0.88 -9.20 -40.12
C ILE A 758 -0.19 -8.01 -39.44
N LEU A 759 -0.96 -7.23 -38.69
CA LEU A 759 -0.47 -6.03 -38.01
C LEU A 759 -0.41 -6.24 -36.50
N ALA A 760 0.66 -5.74 -35.87
CA ALA A 760 0.65 -5.51 -34.44
C ALA A 760 -0.07 -4.20 -34.09
N LYS A 761 0.03 -3.20 -34.98
CA LYS A 761 -0.64 -1.90 -34.87
C LYS A 761 -1.13 -1.43 -36.24
N SER A 762 -2.35 -0.93 -36.34
CA SER A 762 -2.92 -0.43 -37.61
C SER A 762 -2.61 1.03 -37.91
N GLY A 763 -2.26 1.84 -36.89
CA GLY A 763 -2.09 3.29 -37.04
C GLY A 763 -3.38 4.08 -37.28
N GLN A 764 -4.53 3.40 -37.39
CA GLN A 764 -5.87 3.99 -37.48
C GLN A 764 -6.71 3.61 -36.25
N LYS A 765 -7.79 4.35 -36.00
CA LYS A 765 -8.77 3.94 -34.97
C LYS A 765 -9.52 2.71 -35.48
N GLY A 766 -9.50 1.62 -34.70
CA GLY A 766 -10.44 0.52 -34.87
C GLY A 766 -11.88 0.98 -34.71
N GLY A 767 -12.84 0.20 -35.21
CA GLY A 767 -14.28 0.51 -35.07
C GLY A 767 -14.76 0.46 -33.61
N ARG A 768 -15.96 0.97 -33.34
CA ARG A 768 -16.66 0.91 -32.03
C ARG A 768 -17.10 -0.54 -31.69
N VAL A 769 -16.16 -1.47 -31.55
CA VAL A 769 -16.44 -2.85 -31.13
C VAL A 769 -15.88 -3.04 -29.73
N GLU A 770 -16.72 -3.46 -28.78
CA GLU A 770 -16.31 -3.85 -27.44
C GLU A 770 -15.41 -5.11 -27.53
N GLU A 771 -14.10 -4.96 -27.27
CA GLU A 771 -13.15 -6.07 -27.35
C GLU A 771 -13.03 -6.80 -26.01
N ARG A 772 -13.63 -8.00 -25.95
CA ARG A 772 -13.49 -8.93 -24.83
C ARG A 772 -12.38 -9.98 -25.04
N TYR A 773 -11.98 -10.22 -26.29
CA TYR A 773 -10.90 -11.16 -26.62
C TYR A 773 -9.54 -10.63 -26.10
N ARG A 774 -8.71 -11.53 -25.59
CA ARG A 774 -7.37 -11.23 -25.07
C ARG A 774 -6.32 -12.03 -25.85
N HIS A 775 -5.47 -11.34 -26.60
CA HIS A 775 -4.43 -11.96 -27.43
C HIS A 775 -3.43 -12.77 -26.59
N GLU A 776 -3.20 -12.38 -25.34
CA GLU A 776 -2.38 -13.08 -24.36
C GLU A 776 -2.93 -14.48 -24.08
N PHE A 777 -4.26 -14.61 -23.97
CA PHE A 777 -4.93 -15.88 -23.74
C PHE A 777 -4.82 -16.79 -24.97
N GLY A 778 -5.05 -16.25 -26.18
CA GLY A 778 -4.86 -16.98 -27.43
C GLY A 778 -3.42 -17.44 -27.66
N SER A 779 -2.43 -16.62 -27.30
CA SER A 779 -1.01 -16.96 -27.41
C SER A 779 -0.61 -18.18 -26.55
N LEU A 780 -1.32 -18.46 -25.45
CA LEU A 780 -1.02 -19.61 -24.58
C LEU A 780 -1.17 -20.95 -25.30
N ALA A 781 -2.15 -21.06 -26.21
CA ALA A 781 -2.39 -22.28 -26.97
C ALA A 781 -1.27 -22.54 -27.99
N ASP A 782 -0.73 -21.47 -28.59
CA ASP A 782 0.19 -21.57 -29.72
C ASP A 782 1.67 -21.67 -29.27
N ALA A 783 2.01 -21.18 -28.08
CA ALA A 783 3.39 -21.08 -27.62
C ALA A 783 4.14 -22.43 -27.54
N SER A 784 3.42 -23.53 -27.28
CA SER A 784 4.01 -24.87 -27.15
C SER A 784 4.62 -25.42 -28.45
N GLY A 785 4.31 -24.82 -29.61
CA GLY A 785 4.88 -25.17 -30.91
C GLY A 785 6.28 -24.59 -31.19
N HIS A 786 6.88 -23.88 -30.22
CA HIS A 786 8.18 -23.23 -30.40
C HIS A 786 9.33 -24.24 -30.59
N PRO A 787 10.28 -24.05 -31.54
CA PRO A 787 11.36 -25.02 -31.80
C PRO A 787 12.26 -25.30 -30.60
N ASN A 788 12.50 -24.29 -29.75
CA ASN A 788 13.32 -24.39 -28.54
C ASN A 788 12.47 -24.59 -27.28
N TRP A 789 11.28 -25.17 -27.41
CA TRP A 789 10.41 -25.43 -26.27
C TRP A 789 11.06 -26.38 -25.27
N ASN A 790 11.19 -25.94 -24.02
CA ASN A 790 11.70 -26.75 -22.91
C ASN A 790 10.60 -26.99 -21.89
N ALA A 791 10.29 -28.26 -21.61
CA ALA A 791 9.27 -28.66 -20.65
C ALA A 791 9.55 -28.14 -19.23
N GLU A 792 10.81 -27.99 -18.81
CA GLU A 792 11.18 -27.52 -17.47
C GLU A 792 10.85 -26.04 -17.25
N ARG A 793 10.82 -25.24 -18.32
CA ARG A 793 10.59 -23.78 -18.26
C ARG A 793 9.32 -23.35 -18.98
N ALA A 794 8.59 -24.28 -19.58
CA ALA A 794 7.32 -24.07 -20.27
C ALA A 794 6.33 -23.28 -19.41
N GLU A 795 6.20 -23.63 -18.13
CA GLU A 795 5.30 -22.94 -17.21
C GLU A 795 5.70 -21.48 -16.99
N PHE A 796 6.99 -21.18 -16.87
CA PHE A 796 7.47 -19.80 -16.73
C PHE A 796 7.24 -18.99 -18.02
N VAL A 797 7.56 -19.57 -19.18
CA VAL A 797 7.30 -18.94 -20.50
C VAL A 797 5.81 -18.59 -20.65
N LEU A 798 4.93 -19.56 -20.40
CA LEU A 798 3.49 -19.35 -20.53
C LEU A 798 2.96 -18.36 -19.49
N HIS A 799 3.58 -18.26 -18.31
CA HIS A 799 3.22 -17.25 -17.32
C HIS A 799 3.55 -15.84 -17.79
N LEU A 800 4.75 -15.63 -18.33
CA LEU A 800 5.14 -14.34 -18.90
C LEU A 800 4.21 -13.91 -20.03
N ILE A 801 3.81 -14.86 -20.90
CA ILE A 801 2.81 -14.63 -21.94
C ILE A 801 1.45 -14.24 -21.31
N ALA A 802 0.98 -14.95 -20.30
CA ALA A 802 -0.31 -14.64 -19.66
C ALA A 802 -0.34 -13.27 -18.96
N THR A 803 0.80 -12.81 -18.45
CA THR A 803 0.88 -11.68 -17.51
C THR A 803 1.40 -10.38 -18.11
N HIS A 804 1.79 -10.34 -19.39
CA HIS A 804 2.42 -9.15 -19.96
C HIS A 804 1.51 -7.90 -20.02
N HIS A 805 0.18 -8.04 -20.01
CA HIS A 805 -0.75 -6.92 -19.79
C HIS A 805 -1.36 -6.89 -18.38
N GLY A 806 -0.76 -7.60 -17.42
CA GLY A 806 -1.13 -7.62 -16.00
C GLY A 806 -2.32 -8.50 -15.63
N ARG A 807 -2.75 -9.40 -16.53
CA ARG A 807 -3.64 -10.54 -16.23
C ARG A 807 -2.85 -11.69 -15.60
N GLY A 808 -3.52 -12.81 -15.31
CA GLY A 808 -2.87 -14.04 -14.85
C GLY A 808 -2.34 -14.00 -13.41
N ARG A 809 -2.75 -12.99 -12.61
CA ARG A 809 -2.42 -12.86 -11.19
C ARG A 809 -3.69 -12.83 -10.31
N PRO A 810 -4.41 -13.94 -10.16
CA PRO A 810 -4.04 -15.29 -10.59
C PRO A 810 -4.73 -15.77 -11.87
N HIS A 811 -5.63 -14.99 -12.48
CA HIS A 811 -6.54 -15.52 -13.50
C HIS A 811 -6.83 -14.54 -14.64
N PHE A 812 -7.55 -15.00 -15.66
CA PHE A 812 -8.28 -14.15 -16.61
C PHE A 812 -9.74 -14.07 -16.19
N PRO A 813 -10.38 -12.88 -16.12
CA PRO A 813 -11.81 -12.77 -15.88
C PRO A 813 -12.61 -13.65 -16.83
N ALA A 814 -13.75 -14.16 -16.38
CA ALA A 814 -14.52 -15.17 -17.11
C ALA A 814 -14.99 -14.69 -18.50
N ASP A 815 -15.27 -13.40 -18.64
CA ASP A 815 -15.66 -12.74 -19.89
C ASP A 815 -14.47 -12.47 -20.84
N GLU A 816 -13.24 -12.67 -20.36
CA GLU A 816 -12.00 -12.48 -21.14
C GLU A 816 -11.25 -13.79 -21.44
N ALA A 817 -11.68 -14.91 -20.84
CA ALA A 817 -11.03 -16.20 -20.93
C ALA A 817 -11.60 -17.07 -22.08
N PHE A 818 -11.55 -16.56 -23.32
CA PHE A 818 -12.04 -17.25 -24.51
C PHE A 818 -11.14 -17.01 -25.75
N ASP A 819 -11.16 -17.94 -26.71
CA ASP A 819 -10.53 -17.83 -28.04
C ASP A 819 -11.51 -18.37 -29.11
N PRO A 820 -12.15 -17.50 -29.91
CA PRO A 820 -13.21 -17.90 -30.85
C PRO A 820 -12.71 -18.82 -31.98
N GLU A 821 -11.40 -18.94 -32.18
CA GLU A 821 -10.79 -19.84 -33.17
C GLU A 821 -10.26 -21.14 -32.52
N SER A 822 -10.53 -21.34 -31.22
CA SER A 822 -10.21 -22.54 -30.45
C SER A 822 -11.45 -23.39 -30.14
N SER A 823 -11.23 -24.60 -29.62
CA SER A 823 -12.34 -25.44 -29.13
C SER A 823 -12.68 -25.07 -27.69
N ALA A 824 -13.97 -25.09 -27.32
CA ALA A 824 -14.43 -24.72 -25.97
C ALA A 824 -13.84 -25.59 -24.84
N GLY A 825 -13.37 -26.81 -25.16
CA GLY A 825 -12.68 -27.69 -24.20
C GLY A 825 -11.26 -27.21 -23.86
N ASP A 826 -10.54 -26.69 -24.85
CA ASP A 826 -9.17 -26.20 -24.68
C ASP A 826 -9.14 -24.91 -23.85
N GLU A 827 -10.10 -24.01 -24.06
CA GLU A 827 -10.22 -22.73 -23.32
C GLU A 827 -10.37 -22.95 -21.81
N ARG A 828 -11.28 -23.84 -21.40
CA ARG A 828 -11.51 -24.13 -19.98
C ARG A 828 -10.29 -24.75 -19.31
N ALA A 829 -9.54 -25.57 -20.04
CA ALA A 829 -8.30 -26.16 -19.53
C ALA A 829 -7.21 -25.11 -19.35
N VAL A 830 -7.02 -24.21 -20.33
CA VAL A 830 -6.08 -23.09 -20.25
C VAL A 830 -6.43 -22.16 -19.09
N ALA A 831 -7.69 -21.72 -19.01
CA ALA A 831 -8.15 -20.82 -17.94
C ALA A 831 -7.90 -21.40 -16.54
N ALA A 832 -8.16 -22.70 -16.35
CA ALA A 832 -7.94 -23.37 -15.07
C ALA A 832 -6.46 -23.63 -14.74
N ALA A 833 -5.57 -23.68 -15.74
CA ALA A 833 -4.14 -23.87 -15.54
C ALA A 833 -3.43 -22.60 -15.06
N VAL A 834 -3.91 -21.41 -15.46
CA VAL A 834 -3.29 -20.12 -15.15
C VAL A 834 -3.16 -19.88 -13.63
N PRO A 835 -4.20 -20.08 -12.79
CA PRO A 835 -4.07 -19.92 -11.33
C PRO A 835 -3.02 -20.87 -10.73
N ARG A 836 -3.05 -22.16 -11.08
CA ARG A 836 -2.09 -23.15 -10.56
C ARG A 836 -0.66 -22.79 -10.92
N ARG A 837 -0.43 -22.36 -12.16
CA ARG A 837 0.86 -21.88 -12.65
C ARG A 837 1.35 -20.68 -11.86
N PHE A 838 0.50 -19.66 -11.69
CA PHE A 838 0.81 -18.48 -10.90
C PHE A 838 1.23 -18.86 -9.47
N ALA A 839 0.46 -19.70 -8.78
CA ALA A 839 0.76 -20.12 -7.41
C ALA A 839 2.11 -20.86 -7.30
N ARG A 840 2.40 -21.77 -8.25
CA ARG A 840 3.69 -22.49 -8.29
C ARG A 840 4.86 -21.54 -8.49
N LEU A 841 4.78 -20.66 -9.49
CA LEU A 841 5.85 -19.71 -9.79
C LEU A 841 6.00 -18.66 -8.68
N GLN A 842 4.91 -18.24 -8.03
CA GLN A 842 5.01 -17.32 -6.89
C GLN A 842 5.75 -17.97 -5.72
N ARG A 843 5.57 -19.27 -5.49
CA ARG A 843 6.34 -20.01 -4.48
C ARG A 843 7.82 -20.13 -4.87
N GLU A 844 8.10 -20.35 -6.15
CA GLU A 844 9.47 -20.52 -6.65
C GLU A 844 10.27 -19.20 -6.63
N TYR A 845 9.68 -18.10 -7.09
CA TYR A 845 10.38 -16.81 -7.26
C TYR A 845 10.05 -15.78 -6.17
N GLY A 846 9.13 -16.08 -5.27
CA GLY A 846 8.58 -15.11 -4.32
C GLY A 846 7.63 -14.10 -4.97
N ARG A 847 6.86 -13.37 -4.15
CA ARG A 847 5.81 -12.45 -4.64
C ARG A 847 6.38 -11.30 -5.47
N TRP A 848 7.40 -10.65 -4.93
CA TRP A 848 8.08 -9.54 -5.59
C TRP A 848 9.02 -10.03 -6.70
N GLY A 849 9.66 -11.19 -6.54
CA GLY A 849 10.56 -11.75 -7.57
C GLY A 849 9.85 -12.17 -8.83
N LEU A 850 8.70 -12.86 -8.71
CA LEU A 850 7.85 -13.16 -9.86
C LEU A 850 7.36 -11.87 -10.53
N ALA A 851 6.95 -10.87 -9.74
CA ALA A 851 6.47 -9.58 -10.27
C ALA A 851 7.57 -8.82 -11.01
N TYR A 852 8.80 -8.90 -10.53
CA TYR A 852 9.98 -8.33 -11.18
C TYR A 852 10.25 -9.01 -12.52
N LEU A 853 10.21 -10.36 -12.58
CA LEU A 853 10.41 -11.11 -13.82
C LEU A 853 9.36 -10.79 -14.89
N GLU A 854 8.09 -10.70 -14.49
CA GLU A 854 7.00 -10.24 -15.37
C GLU A 854 7.29 -8.84 -15.93
N SER A 855 7.88 -7.96 -15.12
CA SER A 855 8.18 -6.58 -15.50
C SER A 855 9.22 -6.47 -16.62
N LEU A 856 10.10 -7.45 -16.77
CA LEU A 856 11.16 -7.43 -17.78
C LEU A 856 10.61 -7.53 -19.21
N LEU A 857 9.74 -8.52 -19.47
CA LEU A 857 9.09 -8.67 -20.77
C LEU A 857 8.17 -7.49 -21.07
N ARG A 858 7.49 -6.97 -20.05
CA ARG A 858 6.61 -5.80 -20.18
C ARG A 858 7.36 -4.54 -20.57
N ALA A 859 8.53 -4.31 -20.00
CA ALA A 859 9.39 -3.20 -20.39
C ALA A 859 9.87 -3.33 -21.84
N ALA A 860 10.25 -4.54 -22.27
CA ALA A 860 10.67 -4.82 -23.64
C ALA A 860 9.54 -4.59 -24.67
N ASP A 861 8.33 -5.10 -24.39
CA ASP A 861 7.14 -4.89 -25.23
C ASP A 861 6.76 -3.41 -25.30
N TYR A 862 6.77 -2.72 -24.16
CA TYR A 862 6.52 -1.29 -24.11
C TYR A 862 7.55 -0.49 -24.93
N ALA A 863 8.85 -0.81 -24.81
CA ALA A 863 9.91 -0.13 -25.56
C ALA A 863 9.76 -0.32 -27.08
N ALA A 864 9.46 -1.54 -27.53
CA ALA A 864 9.17 -1.84 -28.93
C ALA A 864 7.92 -1.07 -29.41
N SER A 865 6.89 -1.05 -28.57
CA SER A 865 5.67 -0.30 -28.83
C SER A 865 5.90 1.21 -28.95
N ALA A 866 6.80 1.77 -28.16
CA ALA A 866 7.07 3.21 -28.09
C ALA A 866 8.00 3.69 -29.22
N ASN A 867 8.94 2.85 -29.66
CA ASN A 867 9.90 3.17 -30.70
C ASN A 867 10.08 1.98 -31.68
N PRO A 868 9.11 1.72 -32.57
CA PRO A 868 9.22 0.67 -33.57
C PRO A 868 10.41 0.92 -34.51
N SER A 869 11.13 -0.14 -34.87
CA SER A 869 12.28 -0.05 -35.79
C SER A 869 11.87 0.25 -37.24
N LYS A 870 10.69 -0.21 -37.66
CA LYS A 870 10.16 -0.01 -39.02
C LYS A 870 8.64 0.19 -39.01
N PHE A 871 8.16 1.12 -39.84
CA PHE A 871 6.74 1.28 -40.15
C PHE A 871 6.39 0.63 -41.49
N TYR A 872 5.17 0.14 -41.63
CA TYR A 872 4.67 -0.37 -42.89
C TYR A 872 4.33 0.77 -43.85
N THR A 873 4.95 0.76 -45.03
CA THR A 873 4.85 1.81 -46.06
C THR A 873 3.98 1.43 -47.25
N GLY A 874 3.31 0.27 -47.22
CA GLY A 874 2.41 -0.17 -48.30
C GLY A 874 3.04 -1.09 -49.35
N GLU A 875 4.26 -1.59 -49.13
CA GLU A 875 4.90 -2.59 -49.99
C GLU A 875 4.10 -3.92 -50.03
N PRO A 876 4.11 -4.66 -51.16
CA PRO A 876 3.47 -5.97 -51.23
C PRO A 876 4.04 -6.90 -50.15
N VAL A 877 3.18 -7.44 -49.30
CA VAL A 877 3.57 -8.51 -48.38
C VAL A 877 3.43 -9.82 -49.13
N ASP A 878 4.44 -10.67 -49.09
CA ASP A 878 4.33 -12.03 -49.60
C ASP A 878 3.09 -12.66 -48.96
N LYS A 879 2.18 -13.17 -49.81
CA LYS A 879 1.01 -13.90 -49.30
C LYS A 879 1.53 -14.96 -48.34
N PRO A 880 1.11 -14.97 -47.07
CA PRO A 880 1.48 -16.05 -46.18
C PRO A 880 1.06 -17.33 -46.88
N THR A 881 2.01 -18.24 -47.12
CA THR A 881 1.70 -19.59 -47.57
C THR A 881 0.64 -20.09 -46.60
N PRO A 882 -0.56 -20.47 -47.05
CA PRO A 882 -1.55 -21.03 -46.15
C PRO A 882 -0.94 -22.33 -45.66
N THR A 883 -0.28 -22.30 -44.50
CA THR A 883 -0.07 -23.48 -43.71
C THR A 883 -1.46 -23.87 -43.23
N SER A 884 -2.16 -24.57 -44.11
CA SER A 884 -3.09 -25.63 -43.76
C SER A 884 -2.29 -26.71 -43.02
N THR A 885 -1.74 -26.38 -41.86
CA THR A 885 -1.72 -27.35 -40.79
C THR A 885 -3.16 -27.40 -40.31
N LYS A 886 -3.95 -28.26 -40.97
CA LYS A 886 -4.99 -28.98 -40.24
C LYS A 886 -4.35 -29.33 -38.91
N ARG A 887 -4.89 -28.79 -37.81
CA ARG A 887 -4.51 -29.18 -36.46
C ARG A 887 -4.41 -30.71 -36.47
N THR A 888 -3.21 -31.27 -36.41
CA THR A 888 -3.04 -32.39 -35.49
C THR A 888 -3.27 -31.72 -34.16
N ALA A 889 -4.50 -31.81 -33.67
CA ALA A 889 -4.78 -31.58 -32.28
C ALA A 889 -3.84 -32.53 -31.54
N GLY A 890 -2.67 -32.04 -31.17
CA GLY A 890 -2.08 -32.47 -29.92
C GLY A 890 -3.16 -32.09 -28.93
N THR A 891 -4.02 -33.05 -28.61
CA THR A 891 -4.98 -32.94 -27.51
C THR A 891 -4.20 -32.30 -26.39
N VAL A 892 -4.53 -31.05 -26.05
CA VAL A 892 -4.09 -30.50 -24.77
C VAL A 892 -4.59 -31.55 -23.80
N PRO A 893 -3.70 -32.30 -23.10
CA PRO A 893 -4.15 -33.41 -22.29
C PRO A 893 -5.18 -32.83 -21.34
N THR A 894 -6.43 -33.29 -21.42
CA THR A 894 -7.43 -32.97 -20.42
C THR A 894 -6.73 -33.29 -19.11
N PRO A 895 -6.47 -32.31 -18.23
CA PRO A 895 -5.64 -32.56 -17.08
C PRO A 895 -6.34 -33.63 -16.26
N VAL A 896 -5.80 -34.85 -16.30
CA VAL A 896 -6.26 -35.95 -15.46
C VAL A 896 -6.16 -35.42 -14.05
N ALA A 897 -7.28 -35.45 -13.32
CA ALA A 897 -7.30 -35.01 -11.94
C ALA A 897 -6.13 -35.70 -11.22
N PRO A 898 -5.27 -34.95 -10.49
CA PRO A 898 -4.14 -35.56 -9.84
C PRO A 898 -4.64 -36.65 -8.88
N THR A 899 -3.91 -37.75 -8.79
CA THR A 899 -4.24 -38.80 -7.81
C THR A 899 -4.14 -38.20 -6.41
N PRO A 900 -5.22 -38.22 -5.61
CA PRO A 900 -5.18 -37.68 -4.25
C PRO A 900 -4.39 -38.61 -3.33
N THR A 901 -3.68 -38.02 -2.37
CA THR A 901 -3.08 -38.75 -1.24
C THR A 901 -3.93 -38.65 0.02
N ILE A 902 -4.82 -37.65 0.09
CA ILE A 902 -5.81 -37.47 1.15
C ILE A 902 -7.18 -37.30 0.51
N ALA A 903 -8.19 -38.01 1.03
CA ALA A 903 -9.59 -37.86 0.66
C ALA A 903 -10.45 -37.91 1.93
N VAL A 904 -11.37 -36.95 2.06
CA VAL A 904 -12.26 -36.81 3.23
C VAL A 904 -13.67 -36.55 2.73
N LYS A 905 -14.67 -37.26 3.28
CA LYS A 905 -16.07 -36.96 2.96
C LYS A 905 -16.47 -35.61 3.53
N VAL A 906 -17.23 -34.85 2.76
CA VAL A 906 -17.66 -33.50 3.12
C VAL A 906 -19.09 -33.25 2.67
N ASP A 907 -19.90 -32.68 3.55
CA ASP A 907 -21.16 -32.04 3.19
C ASP A 907 -20.91 -30.53 3.01
N PRO A 908 -20.86 -30.02 1.77
CA PRO A 908 -20.63 -28.59 1.52
C PRO A 908 -21.79 -27.71 1.98
N THR A 909 -22.96 -28.26 2.36
CA THR A 909 -24.05 -27.49 2.97
C THR A 909 -23.83 -27.24 4.47
N ASN A 910 -22.87 -27.92 5.09
CA ASN A 910 -22.36 -27.59 6.42
C ASN A 910 -21.15 -26.65 6.28
N PRO A 911 -21.29 -25.33 6.51
CA PRO A 911 -20.19 -24.38 6.33
C PRO A 911 -18.99 -24.70 7.24
N GLY A 912 -19.20 -25.26 8.43
CA GLY A 912 -18.12 -25.71 9.31
C GLY A 912 -17.26 -26.80 8.67
N GLN A 913 -17.87 -27.78 8.01
CA GLN A 913 -17.13 -28.81 7.28
C GLN A 913 -16.34 -28.23 6.09
N PHE A 914 -16.94 -27.30 5.34
CA PHE A 914 -16.25 -26.62 4.24
C PHE A 914 -15.00 -25.87 4.72
N PHE A 915 -15.11 -25.07 5.78
CA PHE A 915 -13.94 -24.36 6.32
C PHE A 915 -12.94 -25.29 6.98
N ALA A 916 -13.37 -26.45 7.51
CA ALA A 916 -12.46 -27.49 7.97
C ALA A 916 -11.62 -28.10 6.84
N CYS A 917 -12.21 -28.35 5.67
CA CYS A 917 -11.46 -28.74 4.46
C CYS A 917 -10.43 -27.67 4.05
N CYS A 918 -10.82 -26.40 4.14
CA CYS A 918 -9.91 -25.27 3.88
C CYS A 918 -8.74 -25.22 4.87
N GLY A 919 -9.00 -25.42 6.16
CA GLY A 919 -7.96 -25.52 7.19
C GLY A 919 -7.04 -26.72 7.01
N LEU A 920 -7.59 -27.85 6.58
CA LEU A 920 -6.80 -29.05 6.24
C LEU A 920 -5.84 -28.76 5.07
N LEU A 921 -6.30 -28.05 4.04
CA LEU A 921 -5.45 -27.65 2.92
C LEU A 921 -4.33 -26.67 3.35
N GLU A 922 -4.63 -25.71 4.23
CA GLU A 922 -3.60 -24.80 4.78
C GLU A 922 -2.51 -25.57 5.54
N LEU A 923 -2.90 -26.49 6.43
CA LEU A 923 -1.94 -27.30 7.17
C LEU A 923 -1.14 -28.24 6.26
N ALA A 924 -1.79 -28.82 5.24
CA ALA A 924 -1.13 -29.67 4.26
C ALA A 924 -0.08 -28.90 3.46
N ASP A 925 -0.37 -27.68 3.02
CA ASP A 925 0.60 -26.84 2.29
C ASP A 925 1.77 -26.40 3.19
N ARG A 926 1.51 -26.18 4.49
CA ARG A 926 2.56 -25.83 5.47
C ARG A 926 3.53 -26.99 5.73
N LEU A 927 3.05 -28.23 5.74
CA LEU A 927 3.87 -29.44 5.89
C LEU A 927 4.53 -29.86 4.57
N TRP A 928 3.77 -29.77 3.47
CA TRP A 928 4.16 -30.21 2.14
C TRP A 928 3.89 -29.08 1.14
N PRO A 929 4.83 -28.11 1.02
CA PRO A 929 4.66 -26.93 0.17
C PRO A 929 4.27 -27.29 -1.27
N GLY A 930 3.08 -26.83 -1.68
CA GLY A 930 2.47 -27.18 -2.95
C GLY A 930 1.38 -28.22 -2.90
N ALA A 931 0.81 -28.46 -1.73
CA ALA A 931 -0.43 -29.19 -1.61
C ALA A 931 -1.53 -28.54 -2.47
N GLU A 932 -2.25 -29.34 -3.24
CA GLU A 932 -3.35 -28.88 -4.08
C GLU A 932 -4.65 -29.57 -3.64
N GLY A 933 -5.70 -28.81 -3.34
CA GLY A 933 -7.00 -29.31 -2.89
C GLY A 933 -8.13 -29.08 -3.89
N TRP A 934 -9.16 -29.94 -3.90
CA TRP A 934 -10.40 -29.78 -4.69
C TRP A 934 -11.57 -30.61 -4.16
N PHE A 935 -12.79 -30.23 -4.57
CA PHE A 935 -14.03 -30.93 -4.23
C PHE A 935 -14.52 -31.77 -5.42
N THR A 936 -14.93 -33.02 -5.19
CA THR A 936 -15.59 -33.85 -6.21
C THR A 936 -16.38 -34.96 -5.52
N ASP A 937 -17.57 -35.28 -6.04
CA ASP A 937 -18.36 -36.45 -5.61
C ASP A 937 -18.63 -36.54 -4.10
N GLY A 938 -18.84 -35.39 -3.42
CA GLY A 938 -19.05 -35.35 -1.96
C GLY A 938 -17.80 -35.56 -1.12
N GLU A 939 -16.61 -35.47 -1.73
CA GLU A 939 -15.32 -35.56 -1.06
C GLU A 939 -14.49 -34.29 -1.29
N PHE A 940 -13.66 -33.96 -0.30
CA PHE A 940 -12.53 -33.05 -0.45
C PHE A 940 -11.25 -33.85 -0.58
N LYS A 941 -10.49 -33.58 -1.64
CA LYS A 941 -9.29 -34.30 -2.04
C LYS A 941 -8.09 -33.39 -2.00
N ILE A 942 -6.96 -33.90 -1.53
CA ILE A 942 -5.67 -33.19 -1.53
C ILE A 942 -4.60 -34.08 -2.17
N LYS A 943 -3.81 -33.47 -3.06
CA LYS A 943 -2.56 -34.01 -3.55
C LYS A 943 -1.41 -33.38 -2.77
N CYS A 944 -0.67 -34.17 -2.00
CA CYS A 944 0.55 -33.75 -1.30
C CYS A 944 1.54 -34.92 -1.17
N GLU A 945 2.68 -34.70 -0.52
CA GLU A 945 3.71 -35.73 -0.32
C GLU A 945 3.44 -36.68 0.86
N GLY A 946 2.43 -36.39 1.69
CA GLY A 946 2.10 -37.20 2.87
C GLY A 946 0.64 -37.65 2.94
N THR A 947 0.29 -38.17 4.12
CA THR A 947 -1.04 -38.76 4.40
C THR A 947 -1.80 -37.95 5.45
N LEU A 948 -3.11 -38.19 5.53
CA LEU A 948 -3.95 -37.57 6.55
C LEU A 948 -3.44 -37.90 7.96
N ASP A 949 -3.07 -39.14 8.21
CA ASP A 949 -2.56 -39.64 9.50
C ASP A 949 -1.34 -38.85 9.96
N THR A 950 -0.38 -38.63 9.04
CA THR A 950 0.84 -37.88 9.36
C THR A 950 0.51 -36.44 9.72
N LEU A 951 -0.39 -35.78 8.97
CA LEU A 951 -0.80 -34.41 9.27
C LEU A 951 -1.46 -34.32 10.65
N LEU A 952 -2.34 -35.27 10.97
CA LEU A 952 -3.06 -35.31 12.23
C LEU A 952 -2.14 -35.56 13.42
N ASP A 953 -1.17 -36.47 13.29
CA ASP A 953 -0.16 -36.69 14.32
C ASP A 953 0.68 -35.42 14.56
N GLN A 954 1.04 -34.70 13.49
CA GLN A 954 1.73 -33.40 13.61
C GLN A 954 0.83 -32.34 14.27
N LEU A 955 -0.48 -32.31 13.95
CA LEU A 955 -1.42 -31.38 14.55
C LEU A 955 -1.64 -31.67 16.05
N ALA A 956 -1.83 -32.93 16.42
CA ALA A 956 -2.04 -33.35 17.80
C ALA A 956 -0.80 -33.07 18.67
N SER A 957 0.40 -33.32 18.14
CA SER A 957 1.68 -33.11 18.84
C SER A 957 2.20 -31.67 18.80
N CYS A 958 1.69 -30.82 17.88
CA CYS A 958 2.11 -29.43 17.78
C CYS A 958 1.86 -28.67 19.08
N ARG A 959 2.82 -27.80 19.44
CA ARG A 959 2.65 -26.85 20.55
C ARG A 959 1.78 -25.68 20.10
N LEU A 960 0.65 -25.51 20.77
CA LEU A 960 -0.26 -24.40 20.60
C LEU A 960 -0.04 -23.39 21.73
N THR A 961 0.10 -22.12 21.38
CA THR A 961 0.29 -21.01 22.33
C THR A 961 -0.34 -19.74 21.76
N ASN A 962 -0.17 -18.60 22.42
CA ASN A 962 -0.58 -17.30 21.86
C ASN A 962 0.64 -16.38 21.73
N THR A 963 0.43 -15.11 21.40
CA THR A 963 1.48 -14.10 21.22
C THR A 963 2.08 -13.54 22.51
N MET A 964 1.68 -14.02 23.69
CA MET A 964 2.33 -13.63 24.95
C MET A 964 3.79 -14.11 25.01
N SER A 965 4.65 -13.27 25.59
CA SER A 965 6.05 -13.59 25.88
C SER A 965 6.18 -14.65 26.98
N ALA A 966 7.33 -15.34 27.02
CA ALA A 966 7.62 -16.33 28.06
C ALA A 966 7.64 -15.70 29.45
N GLU A 967 8.12 -14.46 29.55
CA GLU A 967 8.16 -13.66 30.77
C GLU A 967 6.75 -13.32 31.24
N GLN A 968 5.83 -12.97 30.33
CA GLN A 968 4.43 -12.72 30.66
C GLN A 968 3.70 -13.97 31.16
N PHE A 969 3.96 -15.13 30.56
CA PHE A 969 3.44 -16.41 31.05
C PHE A 969 3.98 -16.72 32.45
N ALA A 970 5.30 -16.68 32.63
CA ALA A 970 5.93 -16.92 33.93
C ALA A 970 5.44 -15.93 35.01
N ARG A 971 5.21 -14.67 34.63
CA ARG A 971 4.66 -13.66 35.53
C ARG A 971 3.22 -13.97 35.92
N LEU A 972 2.39 -14.43 34.99
CA LEU A 972 1.01 -14.84 35.27
C LEU A 972 0.98 -16.06 36.20
N ASP A 973 1.87 -17.03 36.00
CA ASP A 973 1.97 -18.22 36.84
C ASP A 973 2.33 -17.84 38.28
N LEU A 974 3.39 -17.03 38.45
CA LEU A 974 3.78 -16.48 39.76
C LEU A 974 2.62 -15.75 40.44
N LEU A 975 1.93 -14.87 39.72
CA LEU A 975 0.78 -14.16 40.27
C LEU A 975 -0.37 -15.12 40.60
N SER A 976 -0.57 -16.18 39.83
CA SER A 976 -1.64 -17.14 40.07
C SER A 976 -1.40 -17.99 41.32
N GLU A 977 -0.15 -18.33 41.63
CA GLU A 977 0.25 -19.07 42.82
C GLU A 977 0.17 -18.26 44.13
N MET A 978 0.24 -16.92 44.05
CA MET A 978 0.13 -16.06 45.23
C MET A 978 -1.25 -16.18 45.91
N LYS A 979 -1.27 -16.17 47.25
CA LYS A 979 -2.54 -16.09 48.01
C LYS A 979 -3.26 -14.79 47.66
N GLY A 980 -4.58 -14.86 47.41
CA GLY A 980 -5.38 -13.68 47.02
C GLY A 980 -5.30 -12.51 47.99
N ALA A 981 -5.22 -12.77 49.30
CA ALA A 981 -5.03 -11.74 50.33
C ALA A 981 -3.67 -11.03 50.27
N VAL A 982 -2.64 -11.68 49.73
CA VAL A 982 -1.31 -11.07 49.53
C VAL A 982 -1.32 -10.21 48.29
N ARG A 983 -1.89 -10.68 47.17
CA ARG A 983 -2.05 -9.87 45.95
C ARG A 983 -2.88 -8.61 46.18
N ALA A 984 -4.01 -8.73 46.89
CA ALA A 984 -4.89 -7.60 47.19
C ALA A 984 -4.23 -6.54 48.10
N LYS A 985 -3.22 -6.91 48.89
CA LYS A 985 -2.47 -5.99 49.76
C LYS A 985 -1.30 -5.29 49.06
N THR A 986 -0.81 -5.82 47.94
CA THR A 986 0.31 -5.24 47.19
C THR A 986 -0.21 -4.44 45.99
N LYS A 987 0.07 -3.14 45.97
CA LYS A 987 -0.45 -2.20 44.95
C LYS A 987 -0.12 -2.70 43.54
N GLY A 988 -1.15 -2.94 42.71
CA GLY A 988 -1.04 -3.23 41.28
C GLY A 988 -0.99 -4.70 40.87
N LEU A 989 -0.83 -5.67 41.80
CA LEU A 989 -0.63 -7.08 41.42
C LEU A 989 -1.90 -7.78 40.91
N ASP A 990 -3.07 -7.48 41.49
CA ASP A 990 -4.33 -8.05 40.99
C ASP A 990 -4.72 -7.44 39.63
N GLU A 991 -4.40 -6.16 39.38
CA GLU A 991 -4.58 -5.54 38.06
C GLU A 991 -3.62 -6.12 37.02
N GLU A 992 -2.35 -6.33 37.37
CA GLU A 992 -1.37 -7.00 36.52
C GLU A 992 -1.85 -8.41 36.14
N LYS A 993 -2.34 -9.18 37.13
CA LYS A 993 -2.90 -10.52 36.89
C LYS A 993 -4.09 -10.46 35.91
N LYS A 994 -5.05 -9.56 36.13
CA LYS A 994 -6.22 -9.41 35.24
C LYS A 994 -5.83 -9.03 33.81
N SER A 995 -4.81 -8.17 33.66
CA SER A 995 -4.28 -7.79 32.34
C SER A 995 -3.67 -9.00 31.62
N LEU A 996 -2.83 -9.77 32.31
CA LEU A 996 -2.22 -10.99 31.77
C LEU A 996 -3.27 -12.07 31.46
N GLU A 997 -4.27 -12.27 32.32
CA GLU A 997 -5.40 -13.18 32.06
C GLU A 997 -6.21 -12.75 30.82
N LYS A 998 -6.37 -11.45 30.59
CA LYS A 998 -7.02 -10.94 29.38
C LYS A 998 -6.20 -11.27 28.13
N LEU A 999 -4.88 -11.10 28.17
CA LEU A 999 -3.99 -11.50 27.08
C LEU A 999 -4.12 -13.01 26.77
N VAL A 1000 -4.17 -13.87 27.79
CA VAL A 1000 -4.40 -15.32 27.60
C VAL A 1000 -5.71 -15.61 26.88
N ARG A 1001 -6.74 -14.79 27.07
CA ARG A 1001 -8.06 -14.98 26.45
C ARG A 1001 -8.13 -14.48 25.01
N GLU A 1002 -7.54 -13.33 24.73
CA GLU A 1002 -7.81 -12.53 23.52
C GLU A 1002 -6.66 -12.51 22.51
N GLU A 1003 -5.44 -12.85 22.91
CA GLU A 1003 -4.28 -12.77 22.01
C GLU A 1003 -4.36 -13.80 20.86
N PRO A 1004 -3.86 -13.43 19.66
CA PRO A 1004 -3.65 -14.33 18.54
C PRO A 1004 -3.04 -15.68 18.89
N ILE A 1005 -3.51 -16.72 18.22
CA ILE A 1005 -3.03 -18.10 18.41
C ILE A 1005 -1.82 -18.37 17.52
N LEU A 1006 -0.84 -19.09 18.05
CA LEU A 1006 0.35 -19.54 17.35
C LEU A 1006 0.45 -21.07 17.39
N LEU A 1007 0.41 -21.70 16.22
CA LEU A 1007 0.84 -23.08 16.01
C LEU A 1007 2.34 -23.04 15.76
N LYS A 1008 3.14 -23.60 16.66
CA LYS A 1008 4.60 -23.66 16.51
C LYS A 1008 5.01 -24.69 15.45
N GLY A 1009 6.30 -25.01 15.35
CA GLY A 1009 6.79 -26.05 14.45
C GLY A 1009 5.99 -27.35 14.63
N PRO A 1010 5.60 -28.03 13.54
CA PRO A 1010 6.09 -27.81 12.16
C PRO A 1010 5.36 -26.73 11.36
N PHE A 1011 4.16 -26.28 11.76
CA PHE A 1011 3.32 -25.40 10.92
C PHE A 1011 3.78 -23.94 10.92
N ASN A 1012 4.29 -23.43 12.05
CA ASN A 1012 4.71 -22.03 12.21
C ASN A 1012 3.63 -21.04 11.72
N PHE A 1013 2.41 -21.20 12.23
CA PHE A 1013 1.22 -20.54 11.74
C PHE A 1013 0.59 -19.64 12.80
N ARG A 1014 0.21 -18.41 12.41
CA ARG A 1014 -0.47 -17.45 13.27
C ARG A 1014 -1.91 -17.32 12.84
N ILE A 1015 -2.83 -17.38 13.82
CA ILE A 1015 -4.27 -17.25 13.63
C ILE A 1015 -4.75 -16.06 14.43
N ASP A 1016 -5.21 -15.03 13.73
CA ASP A 1016 -5.61 -13.73 14.27
C ASP A 1016 -6.83 -13.12 13.60
N TRP A 1017 -7.51 -13.86 12.71
CA TRP A 1017 -8.71 -13.36 12.02
C TRP A 1017 -9.79 -12.82 12.97
N PHE A 1018 -9.88 -13.35 14.19
CA PHE A 1018 -10.90 -12.96 15.17
C PHE A 1018 -10.59 -11.65 15.93
N VAL A 1019 -9.38 -11.11 15.79
CA VAL A 1019 -8.97 -9.77 16.27
C VAL A 1019 -8.75 -8.78 15.13
N ASP A 1020 -8.87 -9.23 13.89
CA ASP A 1020 -8.72 -8.44 12.67
C ASP A 1020 -10.08 -7.87 12.23
N ASP A 1021 -10.47 -6.77 12.89
CA ASP A 1021 -11.67 -6.01 12.52
C ASP A 1021 -11.55 -5.38 11.12
N SER A 1022 -10.32 -5.05 10.69
CA SER A 1022 -10.06 -4.36 9.42
C SER A 1022 -10.37 -5.22 8.19
N ALA A 1023 -10.16 -6.54 8.26
CA ALA A 1023 -10.64 -7.46 7.23
C ALA A 1023 -11.86 -8.29 7.67
N GLY A 1024 -12.63 -7.78 8.64
CA GLY A 1024 -13.99 -8.23 8.97
C GLY A 1024 -14.08 -9.58 9.69
N GLY A 1025 -12.96 -10.13 10.18
CA GLY A 1025 -12.96 -11.49 10.73
C GLY A 1025 -13.70 -11.62 12.06
N SER A 1026 -13.77 -10.56 12.88
CA SER A 1026 -14.52 -10.55 14.14
C SER A 1026 -16.03 -10.82 13.97
N ARG A 1027 -16.58 -10.66 12.77
CA ARG A 1027 -17.96 -11.06 12.45
C ARG A 1027 -18.18 -12.56 12.63
N PHE A 1028 -17.18 -13.39 12.34
CA PHE A 1028 -17.24 -14.84 12.47
C PHE A 1028 -16.84 -15.34 13.86
N LYS A 1029 -16.48 -14.45 14.79
CA LYS A 1029 -16.23 -14.81 16.19
C LYS A 1029 -17.53 -15.36 16.80
N THR A 1030 -17.47 -16.62 17.23
CA THR A 1030 -18.59 -17.37 17.81
C THR A 1030 -18.55 -17.50 19.33
N TRP A 1031 -17.42 -17.17 19.96
CA TRP A 1031 -17.21 -17.24 21.41
C TRP A 1031 -17.34 -15.87 22.10
N ALA A 1032 -17.69 -15.89 23.39
CA ALA A 1032 -17.82 -14.70 24.24
C ALA A 1032 -16.46 -14.20 24.78
N GLY A 1033 -16.39 -12.93 25.21
CA GLY A 1033 -15.14 -12.29 25.65
C GLY A 1033 -14.46 -12.90 26.88
N GLN A 1034 -15.22 -13.63 27.72
CA GLN A 1034 -14.63 -14.33 28.88
C GLN A 1034 -14.05 -15.71 28.54
N GLN A 1035 -14.35 -16.24 27.34
CA GLN A 1035 -13.84 -17.54 26.91
C GLN A 1035 -12.42 -17.39 26.34
N SER A 1036 -11.52 -18.32 26.69
CA SER A 1036 -10.15 -18.33 26.18
C SER A 1036 -10.08 -19.13 24.89
N VAL A 1037 -9.70 -18.45 23.79
CA VAL A 1037 -9.47 -19.09 22.48
C VAL A 1037 -8.38 -20.14 22.56
N LEU A 1038 -7.32 -19.87 23.33
CA LEU A 1038 -6.22 -20.80 23.56
C LEU A 1038 -6.72 -22.09 24.22
N ARG A 1039 -7.56 -21.98 25.26
CA ARG A 1039 -8.11 -23.16 25.96
C ARG A 1039 -9.06 -23.97 25.09
N ILE A 1040 -9.92 -23.31 24.31
CA ILE A 1040 -10.83 -23.99 23.37
C ILE A 1040 -10.00 -24.76 22.33
N SER A 1041 -9.01 -24.10 21.72
CA SER A 1041 -8.13 -24.70 20.71
C SER A 1041 -7.36 -25.90 21.26
N GLU A 1042 -6.79 -25.77 22.47
CA GLU A 1042 -6.03 -26.84 23.11
C GLU A 1042 -6.92 -28.03 23.46
N ALA A 1043 -8.15 -27.79 23.94
CA ALA A 1043 -9.11 -28.85 24.23
C ALA A 1043 -9.51 -29.62 22.95
N MET A 1044 -9.80 -28.91 21.86
CA MET A 1044 -10.08 -29.56 20.56
C MET A 1044 -8.89 -30.35 20.04
N LYS A 1045 -7.66 -29.82 20.18
CA LYS A 1045 -6.41 -30.50 19.78
C LYS A 1045 -6.15 -31.76 20.60
N GLN A 1046 -6.28 -31.70 21.93
CA GLN A 1046 -6.09 -32.85 22.83
C GLN A 1046 -7.10 -33.97 22.54
N ALA A 1047 -8.33 -33.61 22.16
CA ALA A 1047 -9.35 -34.58 21.78
C ALA A 1047 -9.02 -35.35 20.48
N LEU A 1048 -7.99 -34.95 19.72
CA LEU A 1048 -7.49 -35.68 18.54
C LEU A 1048 -6.43 -36.74 18.87
N ASP A 1049 -5.83 -36.72 20.07
CA ASP A 1049 -4.76 -37.65 20.45
C ASP A 1049 -5.18 -39.10 20.80
N PRO A 1050 -6.43 -39.43 21.22
CA PRO A 1050 -6.77 -40.80 21.59
C PRO A 1050 -6.57 -41.85 20.48
N PRO A 1051 -6.22 -43.12 20.82
CA PRO A 1051 -6.07 -44.23 19.87
C PRO A 1051 -7.31 -44.51 19.01
N VAL A 1052 -8.48 -44.03 19.46
CA VAL A 1052 -9.76 -44.12 18.75
C VAL A 1052 -9.64 -43.54 17.33
N TRP A 1053 -8.78 -42.52 17.15
CA TRP A 1053 -8.50 -41.89 15.87
C TRP A 1053 -7.49 -42.64 15.00
N ARG A 1054 -6.84 -43.72 15.50
CA ARG A 1054 -5.67 -44.34 14.88
C ARG A 1054 -5.88 -45.72 14.21
N ASN A 1055 -7.09 -46.33 14.20
CA ASN A 1055 -7.26 -47.59 13.45
C ASN A 1055 -8.72 -48.10 13.19
N PRO A 1056 -9.15 -48.30 11.92
CA PRO A 1056 -8.68 -47.57 10.73
C PRO A 1056 -9.24 -46.14 10.75
N LEU A 1057 -8.57 -45.20 10.09
CA LEU A 1057 -9.13 -43.86 9.92
C LEU A 1057 -10.37 -43.93 9.01
N PRO A 1058 -11.57 -43.58 9.50
CA PRO A 1058 -12.75 -43.55 8.64
C PRO A 1058 -12.68 -42.34 7.72
N ALA A 1059 -13.19 -42.48 6.49
CA ALA A 1059 -13.39 -41.36 5.56
C ALA A 1059 -14.30 -40.24 6.13
N ASP A 1060 -14.95 -40.50 7.26
CA ASP A 1060 -15.96 -39.67 7.92
C ASP A 1060 -15.36 -38.82 9.07
N TRP A 1061 -14.05 -38.53 9.04
CA TRP A 1061 -13.29 -37.81 10.09
C TRP A 1061 -13.96 -36.52 10.60
N LEU A 1062 -14.49 -35.69 9.69
CA LEU A 1062 -15.17 -34.44 10.04
C LEU A 1062 -16.47 -34.63 10.82
N THR A 1063 -17.07 -35.83 10.78
CA THR A 1063 -18.35 -36.13 11.43
C THR A 1063 -18.20 -36.83 12.78
N ARG A 1064 -16.96 -37.21 13.15
CA ARG A 1064 -16.72 -37.99 14.37
C ARG A 1064 -16.83 -37.13 15.62
N SER A 1065 -17.72 -37.54 16.50
CA SER A 1065 -17.99 -36.85 17.76
C SER A 1065 -17.19 -37.44 18.92
N VAL A 1066 -16.75 -36.58 19.82
CA VAL A 1066 -16.08 -36.93 21.08
C VAL A 1066 -16.87 -36.33 22.24
N VAL A 1067 -17.16 -37.15 23.25
CA VAL A 1067 -17.76 -36.72 24.52
C VAL A 1067 -16.63 -36.24 25.44
N GLU A 1068 -16.89 -35.27 26.32
CA GLU A 1068 -15.90 -34.72 27.27
C GLU A 1068 -14.74 -33.89 26.66
N CYS A 1069 -14.90 -33.36 25.44
CA CYS A 1069 -13.83 -32.61 24.75
C CYS A 1069 -13.76 -31.09 25.09
N GLY A 1070 -14.52 -30.62 26.09
CA GLY A 1070 -14.59 -29.20 26.47
C GLY A 1070 -15.55 -28.38 25.60
N LEU A 1071 -15.50 -27.05 25.74
CA LEU A 1071 -16.38 -26.14 25.00
C LEU A 1071 -15.93 -25.99 23.53
N PRO A 1072 -16.81 -26.19 22.53
CA PRO A 1072 -16.47 -26.02 21.12
C PRO A 1072 -16.54 -24.55 20.66
N PHE A 1073 -16.07 -24.30 19.44
CA PHE A 1073 -16.25 -22.99 18.78
C PHE A 1073 -17.67 -22.80 18.21
N ASN A 1074 -18.44 -23.87 17.96
CA ASN A 1074 -19.78 -23.84 17.35
C ASN A 1074 -19.77 -23.48 15.85
N PHE A 1075 -18.76 -23.95 15.13
CA PHE A 1075 -18.74 -23.87 13.65
C PHE A 1075 -19.54 -24.97 12.99
N ASP A 1076 -19.78 -26.10 13.66
CA ASP A 1076 -20.63 -27.17 13.13
C ASP A 1076 -22.10 -26.74 13.08
N SER A 1077 -22.65 -26.60 11.88
CA SER A 1077 -24.04 -26.18 11.71
C SER A 1077 -25.06 -27.23 12.16
N ASP A 1078 -24.69 -28.51 12.20
CA ASP A 1078 -25.59 -29.59 12.63
C ASP A 1078 -25.83 -29.54 14.14
N LEU A 1079 -24.79 -29.14 14.88
CA LEU A 1079 -24.80 -28.96 16.33
C LEU A 1079 -25.06 -27.50 16.72
N GLY A 1080 -25.07 -26.59 15.75
CA GLY A 1080 -25.18 -25.14 15.90
C GLY A 1080 -26.47 -24.65 16.56
N ALA A 1081 -27.48 -25.50 16.74
CA ALA A 1081 -28.71 -25.24 17.50
C ALA A 1081 -28.70 -25.80 18.93
N GLN A 1082 -27.82 -26.76 19.26
CA GLN A 1082 -27.76 -27.40 20.58
C GLN A 1082 -26.84 -26.59 21.52
N GLY A 1083 -27.23 -26.38 22.79
CA GLY A 1083 -26.35 -25.79 23.81
C GLY A 1083 -26.63 -24.33 24.22
N GLY A 1084 -27.89 -23.88 24.17
CA GLY A 1084 -28.26 -22.59 24.79
C GLY A 1084 -28.22 -22.66 26.32
N ALA A 1085 -28.10 -21.52 27.02
CA ALA A 1085 -28.17 -21.47 28.48
C ALA A 1085 -29.50 -22.05 29.04
N ILE A 1086 -30.55 -22.09 28.22
CA ILE A 1086 -31.83 -22.75 28.50
C ILE A 1086 -31.70 -24.29 28.44
N ASP A 1087 -30.79 -24.83 27.63
CA ASP A 1087 -30.55 -26.27 27.47
C ASP A 1087 -29.53 -26.84 28.47
N VAL A 1088 -28.59 -25.99 28.96
CA VAL A 1088 -27.52 -26.39 29.91
C VAL A 1088 -27.71 -25.86 31.35
N GLY A 1089 -28.71 -25.02 31.61
CA GLY A 1089 -29.16 -24.65 32.96
C GLY A 1089 -28.25 -23.73 33.81
N PHE A 1090 -27.06 -23.34 33.35
CA PHE A 1090 -26.11 -22.50 34.11
C PHE A 1090 -25.31 -21.50 33.24
N SER A 1091 -24.70 -20.49 33.88
CA SER A 1091 -23.76 -19.52 33.31
C SER A 1091 -22.41 -20.18 32.96
N PHE A 1092 -21.82 -19.83 31.81
CA PHE A 1092 -20.63 -20.49 31.21
C PHE A 1092 -19.27 -20.22 31.91
N ASP A 1093 -19.22 -19.49 33.03
CA ASP A 1093 -18.08 -19.46 33.99
C ASP A 1093 -18.60 -18.86 35.32
N PRO A 1094 -18.35 -19.44 36.52
CA PRO A 1094 -17.05 -19.87 37.05
C PRO A 1094 -17.07 -21.31 37.62
N LEU A 1095 -16.11 -22.17 37.26
CA LEU A 1095 -15.58 -23.30 38.08
C LEU A 1095 -14.73 -24.25 37.20
N ALA A 1096 -13.57 -23.77 36.74
CA ALA A 1096 -12.56 -24.63 36.10
C ALA A 1096 -11.88 -25.63 37.07
N GLY A 1097 -12.22 -25.61 38.37
CA GLY A 1097 -11.53 -26.37 39.42
C GLY A 1097 -12.29 -27.55 40.03
N SER A 1098 -13.53 -27.84 39.59
CA SER A 1098 -14.35 -28.92 40.14
C SER A 1098 -14.79 -29.89 39.05
N ALA A 1099 -14.49 -31.18 39.22
CA ALA A 1099 -14.96 -32.25 38.34
C ALA A 1099 -16.50 -32.36 38.27
N LEU A 1100 -17.21 -31.78 39.26
CA LEU A 1100 -18.67 -31.84 39.39
C LEU A 1100 -19.41 -30.73 38.61
N THR A 1101 -18.72 -29.74 38.05
CA THR A 1101 -19.34 -28.58 37.36
C THR A 1101 -18.79 -28.34 35.96
N ARG A 1102 -18.03 -29.30 35.42
CA ARG A 1102 -17.52 -29.23 34.04
C ARG A 1102 -18.68 -29.46 33.08
N ILE A 1103 -18.92 -28.53 32.17
CA ILE A 1103 -19.91 -28.74 31.10
C ILE A 1103 -19.30 -29.74 30.12
N GLU A 1104 -19.88 -30.93 30.05
CA GLU A 1104 -19.47 -32.03 29.17
C GLU A 1104 -20.32 -32.01 27.89
N SER A 1105 -19.91 -31.21 26.91
CA SER A 1105 -20.57 -31.18 25.59
C SER A 1105 -19.94 -32.18 24.62
N SER A 1106 -20.80 -32.83 23.83
CA SER A 1106 -20.38 -33.58 22.63
C SER A 1106 -20.02 -32.59 21.52
N ALA A 1107 -18.84 -32.72 20.92
CA ALA A 1107 -18.44 -31.90 19.77
C ALA A 1107 -17.65 -32.73 18.75
N ARG A 1108 -17.46 -32.17 17.55
CA ARG A 1108 -16.62 -32.73 16.48
C ARG A 1108 -15.27 -32.00 16.44
N PRO A 1109 -14.24 -32.44 17.19
CA PRO A 1109 -13.09 -31.59 17.50
C PRO A 1109 -12.26 -31.23 16.27
N ALA A 1110 -12.16 -32.17 15.33
CA ALA A 1110 -11.48 -31.96 14.06
C ALA A 1110 -12.14 -30.88 13.20
N LEU A 1111 -13.47 -30.93 13.07
CA LEU A 1111 -14.24 -29.93 12.32
C LEU A 1111 -14.04 -28.55 12.96
N GLU A 1112 -14.23 -28.44 14.27
CA GLU A 1112 -14.15 -27.17 14.99
C GLU A 1112 -12.75 -26.54 14.89
N LEU A 1113 -11.69 -27.31 15.14
CA LEU A 1113 -10.31 -26.82 15.09
C LEU A 1113 -9.87 -26.48 13.66
N LEU A 1114 -10.16 -27.34 12.68
CA LEU A 1114 -9.78 -27.07 11.29
C LEU A 1114 -10.60 -25.94 10.68
N ALA A 1115 -11.87 -25.75 11.05
CA ALA A 1115 -12.65 -24.60 10.61
C ALA A 1115 -12.08 -23.30 11.18
N PHE A 1116 -11.69 -23.30 12.46
CA PHE A 1116 -11.00 -22.17 13.09
C PHE A 1116 -9.70 -21.79 12.35
N ILE A 1117 -8.91 -22.79 11.95
CA ILE A 1117 -7.68 -22.63 11.16
C ILE A 1117 -8.00 -22.13 9.74
N GLY A 1118 -8.99 -22.73 9.08
CA GLY A 1118 -9.39 -22.42 7.71
C GLY A 1118 -9.85 -20.97 7.53
N LEU A 1119 -10.61 -20.44 8.49
CA LEU A 1119 -11.09 -19.05 8.48
C LEU A 1119 -9.95 -18.00 8.50
N GLN A 1120 -8.72 -18.38 8.85
CA GLN A 1120 -7.58 -17.46 8.76
C GLN A 1120 -7.33 -17.00 7.31
N ARG A 1121 -7.42 -17.92 6.34
CA ARG A 1121 -7.21 -17.62 4.91
C ARG A 1121 -8.53 -17.57 4.14
N PHE A 1122 -9.44 -18.49 4.39
CA PHE A 1122 -10.64 -18.71 3.58
C PHE A 1122 -11.85 -18.06 4.22
N ARG A 1123 -11.98 -16.73 4.06
CA ARG A 1123 -13.12 -15.97 4.60
C ARG A 1123 -14.29 -15.95 3.59
N PRO A 1124 -15.54 -16.18 4.02
CA PRO A 1124 -16.68 -16.05 3.12
C PRO A 1124 -16.96 -14.58 2.79
N ARG A 1125 -17.63 -14.35 1.66
CA ARG A 1125 -18.04 -13.03 1.22
C ARG A 1125 -19.36 -12.63 1.90
N GLU A 1126 -19.35 -11.52 2.63
CA GLU A 1126 -20.56 -10.95 3.23
C GLU A 1126 -21.43 -10.25 2.17
N ILE A 1127 -22.75 -10.46 2.23
CA ILE A 1127 -23.72 -9.63 1.51
C ILE A 1127 -23.95 -8.36 2.34
N LYS A 1128 -23.59 -7.20 1.78
CA LYS A 1128 -23.49 -5.93 2.52
C LYS A 1128 -24.82 -5.59 3.21
N GLY A 1129 -24.77 -5.37 4.52
CA GLY A 1129 -25.94 -5.00 5.32
C GLY A 1129 -26.84 -6.17 5.74
N GLU A 1130 -26.50 -7.40 5.35
CA GLU A 1130 -27.28 -8.59 5.64
C GLU A 1130 -26.50 -9.60 6.49
N ASN A 1131 -27.20 -10.37 7.33
CA ASN A 1131 -26.62 -11.53 8.01
C ASN A 1131 -26.58 -12.75 7.06
N ARG A 1132 -25.96 -12.58 5.89
CA ARG A 1132 -25.80 -13.61 4.84
C ARG A 1132 -24.38 -13.61 4.30
N PHE A 1133 -23.81 -14.80 4.19
CA PHE A 1133 -22.42 -15.02 3.82
C PHE A 1133 -22.33 -16.08 2.74
N VAL A 1134 -21.57 -15.80 1.69
CA VAL A 1134 -21.43 -16.65 0.50
C VAL A 1134 -20.05 -17.29 0.47
N TYR A 1135 -19.99 -18.58 0.20
CA TYR A 1135 -18.77 -19.33 -0.10
C TYR A 1135 -19.00 -20.25 -1.31
N ALA A 1136 -17.92 -20.78 -1.89
CA ALA A 1136 -17.98 -21.61 -3.08
C ALA A 1136 -17.03 -22.81 -2.98
N THR A 1137 -17.49 -23.96 -3.45
CA THR A 1137 -16.60 -25.09 -3.74
C THR A 1137 -15.90 -24.90 -5.09
N TRP A 1138 -14.88 -25.70 -5.36
CA TRP A 1138 -14.17 -25.72 -6.64
C TRP A 1138 -13.79 -27.15 -7.01
N GLU A 1139 -13.84 -27.49 -8.30
CA GLU A 1139 -13.70 -28.89 -8.75
C GLU A 1139 -12.30 -29.25 -9.23
N ARG A 1140 -11.45 -28.24 -9.46
CA ARG A 1140 -10.11 -28.43 -10.01
C ARG A 1140 -9.04 -28.22 -8.94
N ALA A 1141 -8.05 -29.10 -8.86
CA ALA A 1141 -6.95 -29.00 -7.88
C ALA A 1141 -6.31 -27.61 -7.85
N GLN A 1142 -6.30 -26.96 -6.67
CA GLN A 1142 -5.72 -25.63 -6.46
C GLN A 1142 -4.82 -25.57 -5.21
N PRO A 1143 -3.66 -24.90 -5.28
CA PRO A 1143 -2.91 -24.48 -4.10
C PRO A 1143 -3.69 -23.51 -3.20
N VAL A 1144 -3.27 -23.37 -1.94
CA VAL A 1144 -3.92 -22.49 -0.94
C VAL A 1144 -4.13 -21.05 -1.41
N THR A 1145 -3.15 -20.49 -2.13
CA THR A 1145 -3.15 -19.09 -2.56
C THR A 1145 -4.23 -18.77 -3.59
N THR A 1146 -4.56 -19.74 -4.45
CA THR A 1146 -5.59 -19.59 -5.50
C THR A 1146 -6.92 -20.23 -5.12
N ALA A 1147 -6.91 -21.20 -4.21
CA ALA A 1147 -8.10 -21.73 -3.58
C ALA A 1147 -8.82 -20.66 -2.74
N MET A 1148 -8.09 -19.74 -2.09
CA MET A 1148 -8.67 -18.64 -1.31
C MET A 1148 -9.66 -17.77 -2.10
N PRO A 1149 -9.31 -17.16 -3.25
CA PRO A 1149 -10.28 -16.40 -4.04
C PRO A 1149 -11.33 -17.30 -4.72
N ALA A 1150 -11.06 -18.60 -4.91
CA ALA A 1150 -12.07 -19.56 -5.36
C ALA A 1150 -13.16 -19.76 -4.28
N ALA A 1151 -12.76 -19.89 -3.01
CA ALA A 1151 -13.66 -20.14 -1.87
C ALA A 1151 -14.68 -19.03 -1.61
N CYS A 1152 -14.42 -17.80 -2.07
CA CYS A 1152 -15.38 -16.69 -2.00
C CYS A 1152 -16.08 -16.40 -3.35
N GLY A 1153 -15.88 -17.25 -4.36
CA GLY A 1153 -16.50 -17.13 -5.68
C GLY A 1153 -15.88 -16.09 -6.62
N ALA A 1154 -14.68 -15.57 -6.31
CA ALA A 1154 -14.01 -14.56 -7.14
C ALA A 1154 -13.34 -15.15 -8.40
N VAL A 1155 -13.26 -16.49 -8.52
CA VAL A 1155 -12.62 -17.20 -9.64
C VAL A 1155 -13.58 -18.29 -10.18
N PRO A 1156 -14.66 -17.92 -10.88
CA PRO A 1156 -15.78 -18.83 -11.16
C PRO A 1156 -15.47 -19.94 -12.18
N HIS A 1157 -14.41 -19.83 -12.98
CA HIS A 1157 -14.07 -20.84 -14.00
C HIS A 1157 -13.41 -22.11 -13.42
N LEU A 1158 -13.21 -22.20 -12.10
CA LEU A 1158 -12.70 -23.38 -11.42
C LEU A 1158 -13.76 -24.45 -11.14
N GLY A 1159 -15.02 -24.21 -11.55
CA GLY A 1159 -16.16 -25.09 -11.30
C GLY A 1159 -16.69 -24.99 -9.87
N GLY A 1160 -17.61 -25.88 -9.50
CA GLY A 1160 -18.19 -25.94 -8.16
C GLY A 1160 -19.47 -25.12 -7.97
N CYS A 1161 -20.05 -25.24 -6.78
CA CYS A 1161 -21.32 -24.64 -6.39
C CYS A 1161 -21.10 -23.50 -5.40
N GLN A 1162 -21.95 -22.48 -5.48
CA GLN A 1162 -22.00 -21.40 -4.48
C GLN A 1162 -23.09 -21.70 -3.44
N TYR A 1163 -22.77 -21.43 -2.18
CA TYR A 1163 -23.63 -21.63 -1.03
C TYR A 1163 -23.72 -20.34 -0.24
N GLU A 1164 -24.86 -20.10 0.40
CA GLU A 1164 -25.03 -19.03 1.38
C GLU A 1164 -25.46 -19.57 2.74
N PHE A 1165 -24.96 -18.97 3.80
CA PHE A 1165 -25.34 -19.30 5.17
C PHE A 1165 -25.54 -18.03 6.01
N ARG A 1166 -26.10 -18.20 7.21
CA ARG A 1166 -26.35 -17.12 8.17
C ARG A 1166 -25.70 -17.47 9.51
N LEU A 1167 -25.45 -16.44 10.33
CA LEU A 1167 -25.04 -16.64 11.72
C LEU A 1167 -26.26 -16.61 12.64
N LEU A 1168 -26.38 -17.61 13.51
CA LEU A 1168 -27.37 -17.60 14.59
C LEU A 1168 -26.82 -16.81 15.78
N TYR A 1169 -27.50 -15.74 16.19
CA TYR A 1169 -27.14 -14.96 17.37
C TYR A 1169 -27.85 -15.54 18.60
N ARG A 1170 -27.10 -16.26 19.44
CA ARG A 1170 -27.62 -16.83 20.70
C ARG A 1170 -27.69 -15.77 21.80
N THR A 1171 -26.69 -14.89 21.82
CA THR A 1171 -26.68 -13.65 22.60
C THR A 1171 -26.09 -12.53 21.74
N LYS A 1172 -25.94 -11.33 22.29
CA LYS A 1172 -25.20 -10.24 21.63
C LYS A 1172 -23.76 -10.65 21.24
N TYR A 1173 -23.16 -11.60 21.95
CA TYR A 1173 -21.75 -11.96 21.80
C TYR A 1173 -21.51 -13.41 21.34
N LEU A 1174 -22.44 -14.33 21.60
CA LEU A 1174 -22.30 -15.75 21.27
C LEU A 1174 -23.06 -16.08 19.98
N LYS A 1175 -22.37 -16.70 19.02
CA LYS A 1175 -22.92 -17.03 17.69
C LYS A 1175 -22.66 -18.49 17.32
N SER A 1176 -23.40 -19.01 16.35
CA SER A 1176 -23.13 -20.29 15.70
C SER A 1176 -23.44 -20.22 14.21
N PHE A 1177 -22.86 -21.13 13.42
CA PHE A 1177 -23.15 -21.22 11.99
C PHE A 1177 -24.48 -21.96 11.77
N LEU A 1178 -25.29 -21.49 10.82
CA LEU A 1178 -26.47 -22.21 10.34
C LEU A 1178 -26.15 -23.00 9.06
N PRO A 1179 -26.94 -24.05 8.73
CA PRO A 1179 -26.79 -24.77 7.48
C PRO A 1179 -26.89 -23.84 6.28
N ALA A 1180 -26.11 -24.11 5.25
CA ALA A 1180 -26.07 -23.34 4.03
C ALA A 1180 -27.07 -23.87 3.00
N ILE A 1181 -27.53 -22.97 2.13
CA ILE A 1181 -28.39 -23.29 0.97
C ILE A 1181 -27.69 -22.88 -0.33
N PRO A 1182 -28.04 -23.47 -1.49
CA PRO A 1182 -27.52 -23.01 -2.77
C PRO A 1182 -27.78 -21.52 -3.00
N PHE A 1183 -26.76 -20.79 -3.43
CA PHE A 1183 -26.87 -19.36 -3.70
C PHE A 1183 -27.58 -19.12 -5.04
N THR A 1184 -28.71 -18.39 -5.02
CA THR A 1184 -29.55 -18.14 -6.21
C THR A 1184 -29.37 -16.73 -6.80
N GLY A 1185 -28.43 -15.93 -6.27
CA GLY A 1185 -28.20 -14.53 -6.67
C GLY A 1185 -28.90 -13.53 -5.76
N GLY A 1186 -28.19 -12.45 -5.39
CA GLY A 1186 -28.76 -11.24 -4.78
C GLY A 1186 -28.89 -10.15 -5.85
N SER A 1187 -29.85 -9.25 -5.73
CA SER A 1187 -29.95 -8.06 -6.58
C SER A 1187 -28.58 -7.35 -6.59
N ARG A 1188 -28.05 -7.11 -7.79
CA ARG A 1188 -26.98 -6.13 -7.98
C ARG A 1188 -27.61 -4.75 -7.76
N GLU A 1189 -27.77 -4.36 -6.51
CA GLU A 1189 -27.95 -2.95 -6.12
C GLU A 1189 -26.60 -2.34 -5.73
#